data_AF-A0A5C6ETK2-F1
#
_entry.id   AF-A0A5C6ETK2-F1
#
_cell.length_a   1.000
_cell.length_b   1.000
_cell.length_c   1.000
_cell.angle_alpha   90.00
_cell.angle_beta   90.00
_cell.angle_gamma   90.00
#
_symmetry.space_group_name_H-M   'P 1'
#
loop_
_entity.id
_entity.type
_entity.pdbx_description
1 polymer ?
#
loop_
_entity_poly.entity_id
_entity_poly.type
_entity_poly.pdbx_seq_one_letter_code
_entity_poly.pdbx_strand_id
1 'polypeptide(L)'
;MKHILEAFLLRAFLVLLTGCSIAVAGDPPREWIDAKTGHRVVRLSEQAGSVSLYFHQNTYSPEGDKLLISTPRGLETVDLHSYELKVVVPRSDFRMGGSSGVEMGRKTRHVYYAARTREGTVVRATHIDTGETRDLVTLPRGAGFNGVNADETLLFGSIRDFETADRSGDRDRSRSGQRDSERSMKLFTADIATGEINTFHPSKAWLNHLQCSPTDPKFGLFCHEGIWQDVDRVWTITLGSEDAKLMHRRQQQYEIAGHEFFSADGQWVWYDLQTPRADQFWLAGVDVKTGERIRYSLKRQEWSVHYNQSQDGKLFAGDGGGPESVANQTPLPEKRRLNPAGNGQWIYLFRPSDEFTEATVGGEPAKSGTLTAERLVDLSTHDYDLEPNVNFTPDGKWIVFRSNMHGERHVYMVSVERDKGAGDTPALESASLSADTTLVQRRLVLIGDSTVKNGTGRGDDELFGWGQFIDNHFDTNRIEVENRALGGRSSRTYLTEGLWKKSLDRLRKGDYVMMQFGHNDGGKMFDGDRPRASIKGNGDESIDGVVAETGKAETVHSFGWYLRKYIADAKAKGAIPIVLSQVPRDRWQESRVIRSDRDYGLWAKQAAEQTGALFIDLNEIVCRRYEELGEEKVGRELFTPDDWTHTRREGAEINAACVAEGVETLRDCSLKTFLREDEGKSAETQSSWQFHFGDGPAESRHSHVRPNDEYSSQRGYGFLKTDSDKAAVFAIDIEEGNYAVTMRFGHADRSTSTTIKAEARRLMLENVETAPGEFVTRTFSVNVRGPMISSGNKVALNSRELENNGHPNWDGRLTLEFNGKQPRVDAVTIEPATDTTTIFIAGDSTVTDQRNEPYAGWGQMLTRFFKPSVTVSNYAESGLALRSFEYQRRLEKVLSTMKAGDYLLIQFGHNDQKDRRKDAGAFTTYKRKLAEFVEAVRSKQGIPVLITSMERLRMDERGNQTPTLFEFAEAVRQVGMEKDVPVIDLNAMSLEFYAALGPKRATEAFVFYPARTFPGQVEALEDRTHHNSYGAYELARCVVEGIRAQVPELAGHLANDVGSFDLSHPDDPKSFHLSPSPMVQVSKKPVGN
;
A
#
# COMPACT_ATOMS: atom_id res chain seq x y z
N MET A 1 13.04 22.58 71.05
CA MET A 1 13.66 22.19 69.76
C MET A 1 12.71 21.21 69.06
N LYS A 2 11.77 21.57 68.18
CA LYS A 2 11.56 22.77 67.34
C LYS A 2 12.77 23.13 66.46
N HIS A 3 12.56 23.18 65.14
CA HIS A 3 13.51 23.47 64.05
C HIS A 3 14.44 22.37 63.49
N ILE A 4 14.29 21.09 63.84
CA ILE A 4 14.93 19.99 63.07
C ILE A 4 13.92 18.90 62.59
N LEU A 5 12.68 18.92 63.10
CA LEU A 5 11.62 17.98 62.67
C LEU A 5 10.63 18.56 61.62
N GLU A 6 10.81 19.81 61.20
CA GLU A 6 9.91 20.51 60.26
C GLU A 6 10.38 20.45 58.79
N ALA A 7 11.61 20.00 58.52
CA ALA A 7 12.16 19.95 57.16
C ALA A 7 11.88 18.63 56.40
N PHE A 8 11.40 17.58 57.08
CA PHE A 8 11.19 16.25 56.48
C PHE A 8 9.74 15.75 56.48
N LEU A 9 8.79 16.54 57.00
CA LEU A 9 7.36 16.19 57.05
C LEU A 9 6.46 17.14 56.21
N LEU A 10 7.04 18.10 55.48
CA LEU A 10 6.29 19.03 54.61
C LEU A 10 6.53 18.84 53.10
N ARG A 11 7.03 17.67 52.67
CA ARG A 11 7.09 17.25 51.25
C ARG A 11 6.24 16.02 50.91
N ALA A 12 5.48 15.49 51.87
CA ALA A 12 4.65 14.29 51.72
C ALA A 12 3.13 14.58 51.65
N PHE A 13 2.70 15.86 51.59
CA PHE A 13 1.28 16.21 51.61
C PHE A 13 0.92 17.46 50.76
N LEU A 14 1.50 17.57 49.54
CA LEU A 14 1.01 18.51 48.51
C LEU A 14 1.35 18.07 47.06
N VAL A 15 1.21 16.78 46.74
CA VAL A 15 1.21 16.28 45.34
C VAL A 15 0.10 15.23 45.16
N LEU A 16 -1.11 15.60 45.57
CA LEU A 16 -2.37 15.01 45.15
C LEU A 16 -3.18 16.19 44.58
N LEU A 17 -3.71 16.05 43.36
CA LEU A 17 -4.23 17.13 42.49
C LEU A 17 -3.18 17.88 41.63
N THR A 18 -2.37 17.14 40.88
CA THR A 18 -2.19 17.45 39.45
C THR A 18 -2.55 16.19 38.68
N GLY A 19 -3.70 16.21 38.01
CA GLY A 19 -4.03 15.11 37.10
C GLY A 19 -3.04 15.13 35.94
N CYS A 20 -2.42 13.99 35.62
CA CYS A 20 -2.16 13.71 34.23
C CYS A 20 -3.53 13.58 33.57
N SER A 21 -4.01 14.69 33.02
CA SER A 21 -5.13 14.66 32.10
C SER A 21 -4.76 13.70 30.99
N ILE A 22 -5.44 12.55 30.94
CA ILE A 22 -5.72 11.93 29.66
C ILE A 22 -6.32 13.06 28.84
N ALA A 23 -5.63 13.47 27.76
CA ALA A 23 -6.21 14.38 26.80
C ALA A 23 -7.31 13.62 26.07
N VAL A 24 -8.48 13.56 26.70
CA VAL A 24 -9.74 13.40 25.98
C VAL A 24 -9.71 14.45 24.89
N ALA A 25 -9.83 14.03 23.63
CA ALA A 25 -9.95 14.95 22.52
C ALA A 25 -11.15 15.86 22.82
N GLY A 26 -10.87 17.11 23.18
CA GLY A 26 -11.92 18.07 23.52
C GLY A 26 -12.76 18.36 22.29
N ASP A 27 -14.03 18.72 22.50
CA ASP A 27 -14.86 19.23 21.42
C ASP A 27 -14.11 20.35 20.66
N PRO A 28 -14.11 20.36 19.32
CA PRO A 28 -13.45 21.41 18.55
C PRO A 28 -13.89 22.81 19.01
N PRO A 29 -12.98 23.81 19.08
CA PRO A 29 -13.31 25.11 19.64
C PRO A 29 -14.53 25.75 18.95
N ARG A 30 -15.48 26.24 19.74
CA ARG A 30 -16.64 27.01 19.23
C ARG A 30 -16.17 28.32 18.58
N GLU A 31 -15.12 28.92 19.12
CA GLU A 31 -14.53 30.17 18.64
C GLU A 31 -13.05 30.24 19.06
N TRP A 32 -12.19 30.76 18.18
CA TRP A 32 -10.78 31.07 18.48
C TRP A 32 -10.23 32.16 17.53
N ILE A 33 -9.01 32.62 17.80
CA ILE A 33 -8.22 33.42 16.85
C ILE A 33 -7.17 32.51 16.22
N ASP A 34 -7.10 32.47 14.89
CA ASP A 34 -6.07 31.71 14.17
C ASP A 34 -4.67 32.24 14.55
N ALA A 35 -3.83 31.36 15.09
CA ALA A 35 -2.55 31.73 15.67
C ALA A 35 -1.50 32.17 14.63
N LYS A 36 -1.68 31.87 13.34
CA LYS A 36 -0.75 32.25 12.27
C LYS A 36 -1.19 33.52 11.53
N THR A 37 -2.47 33.90 11.58
CA THR A 37 -3.03 35.00 10.79
C THR A 37 -3.66 36.13 11.61
N GLY A 38 -4.13 35.85 12.83
CA GLY A 38 -4.84 36.81 13.67
C GLY A 38 -6.31 37.03 13.30
N HIS A 39 -6.88 36.21 12.43
CA HIS A 39 -8.31 36.26 12.08
C HIS A 39 -9.16 35.45 13.06
N ARG A 40 -10.39 35.91 13.32
CA ARG A 40 -11.34 35.25 14.23
C ARG A 40 -12.09 34.15 13.49
N VAL A 41 -12.09 32.94 14.03
CA VAL A 41 -12.78 31.77 13.46
C VAL A 41 -13.86 31.27 14.42
N VAL A 42 -15.06 31.03 13.91
CA VAL A 42 -16.22 30.54 14.65
C VAL A 42 -16.68 29.23 14.04
N ARG A 43 -16.78 28.16 14.83
CA ARG A 43 -17.41 26.89 14.42
C ARG A 43 -18.92 27.05 14.45
N LEU A 44 -19.57 27.06 13.30
CA LEU A 44 -21.03 27.24 13.20
C LEU A 44 -21.81 25.99 13.59
N SER A 45 -21.35 24.79 13.22
CA SER A 45 -22.08 23.56 13.54
C SER A 45 -21.86 23.07 14.99
N GLU A 46 -22.93 22.55 15.58
CA GLU A 46 -22.87 21.80 16.85
C GLU A 46 -22.39 20.36 16.64
N GLN A 47 -22.99 19.64 15.69
CA GLN A 47 -22.68 18.23 15.47
C GLN A 47 -21.51 18.03 14.49
N ALA A 48 -20.65 17.07 14.82
CA ALA A 48 -19.73 16.42 13.89
C ALA A 48 -20.49 15.83 12.68
N GLY A 49 -19.83 15.70 11.53
CA GLY A 49 -20.44 15.21 10.31
C GLY A 49 -21.21 16.28 9.50
N SER A 50 -21.23 17.53 9.94
CA SER A 50 -21.93 18.66 9.28
C SER A 50 -21.14 19.26 8.12
N VAL A 51 -21.83 19.83 7.13
CA VAL A 51 -21.24 20.44 5.92
C VAL A 51 -21.98 21.68 5.45
N SER A 52 -21.25 22.65 4.89
CA SER A 52 -21.78 23.72 4.05
C SER A 52 -22.28 23.17 2.70
N LEU A 53 -23.12 23.94 2.02
CA LEU A 53 -23.47 23.70 0.61
C LEU A 53 -22.24 23.87 -0.30
N TYR A 54 -22.40 23.51 -1.58
CA TYR A 54 -21.34 23.64 -2.58
C TYR A 54 -21.11 25.11 -2.95
N PHE A 55 -19.88 25.48 -3.32
CA PHE A 55 -19.39 26.87 -3.31
C PHE A 55 -20.18 27.86 -4.19
N HIS A 56 -20.92 27.41 -5.21
CA HIS A 56 -21.73 28.25 -6.09
C HIS A 56 -23.23 28.27 -5.74
N GLN A 57 -23.70 27.46 -4.78
CA GLN A 57 -25.12 27.31 -4.45
C GLN A 57 -25.58 28.43 -3.51
N ASN A 58 -26.79 28.97 -3.70
CA ASN A 58 -27.33 29.91 -2.73
C ASN A 58 -27.60 29.21 -1.38
N THR A 59 -26.94 29.68 -0.32
CA THR A 59 -27.07 29.15 1.04
C THR A 59 -27.75 30.15 2.00
N TYR A 60 -27.83 31.43 1.63
CA TYR A 60 -28.36 32.49 2.49
C TYR A 60 -29.83 32.79 2.20
N SER A 61 -30.58 33.11 3.26
CA SER A 61 -31.92 33.71 3.13
C SER A 61 -31.87 35.02 2.34
N PRO A 62 -33.00 35.45 1.71
CA PRO A 62 -33.08 36.72 0.98
C PRO A 62 -32.65 37.95 1.81
N GLU A 63 -32.94 37.93 3.11
CA GLU A 63 -32.58 38.98 4.07
C GLU A 63 -31.14 38.87 4.62
N GLY A 64 -30.43 37.77 4.32
CA GLY A 64 -29.07 37.52 4.76
C GLY A 64 -28.90 37.25 6.27
N ASP A 65 -29.98 36.95 6.98
CA ASP A 65 -30.01 36.64 8.43
C ASP A 65 -29.75 35.17 8.76
N LYS A 66 -29.98 34.24 7.81
CA LYS A 66 -29.83 32.79 7.98
C LYS A 66 -28.88 32.20 6.94
N LEU A 67 -28.07 31.23 7.38
CA LEU A 67 -27.24 30.34 6.54
C LEU A 67 -27.82 28.92 6.57
N LEU A 68 -27.89 28.23 5.43
CA LEU A 68 -28.36 26.85 5.32
C LEU A 68 -27.18 25.86 5.28
N ILE A 69 -27.13 24.96 6.26
CA ILE A 69 -26.15 23.86 6.32
C ILE A 69 -26.85 22.51 6.37
N SER A 70 -26.11 21.43 6.11
CA SER A 70 -26.60 20.07 6.40
C SER A 70 -25.84 19.44 7.56
N THR A 71 -26.59 18.79 8.44
CA THR A 71 -26.13 18.15 9.67
C THR A 71 -26.60 16.68 9.71
N PRO A 72 -26.16 15.87 10.68
CA PRO A 72 -26.75 14.57 10.94
C PRO A 72 -28.27 14.60 11.22
N ARG A 73 -28.82 15.72 11.71
CA ARG A 73 -30.27 15.87 12.00
C ARG A 73 -31.09 16.26 10.77
N GLY A 74 -30.47 16.81 9.72
CA GLY A 74 -31.14 17.13 8.45
C GLY A 74 -30.56 18.35 7.72
N LEU A 75 -31.44 19.23 7.23
CA LEU A 75 -31.09 20.58 6.82
C LEU A 75 -31.42 21.55 7.96
N GLU A 76 -30.45 22.37 8.33
CA GLU A 76 -30.54 23.33 9.44
C GLU A 76 -30.22 24.73 8.97
N THR A 77 -30.97 25.71 9.48
CA THR A 77 -30.57 27.12 9.39
C THR A 77 -29.75 27.52 10.62
N VAL A 78 -28.66 28.24 10.38
CA VAL A 78 -27.86 28.93 11.40
C VAL A 78 -28.25 30.40 11.36
N ASP A 79 -28.62 30.97 12.51
CA ASP A 79 -28.78 32.43 12.64
C ASP A 79 -27.40 33.11 12.62
N LEU A 80 -27.20 34.09 11.72
CA LEU A 80 -25.89 34.74 11.56
C LEU A 80 -25.59 35.80 12.63
N HIS A 81 -26.53 36.11 13.52
CA HIS A 81 -26.35 37.01 14.67
C HIS A 81 -26.16 36.24 15.98
N SER A 82 -26.93 35.17 16.22
CA SER A 82 -26.88 34.38 17.46
C SER A 82 -26.13 33.05 17.36
N TYR A 83 -25.85 32.58 16.14
CA TYR A 83 -25.29 31.25 15.83
C TYR A 83 -26.14 30.06 16.32
N GLU A 84 -27.43 30.30 16.58
CA GLU A 84 -28.43 29.28 16.93
C GLU A 84 -28.79 28.45 15.70
N LEU A 85 -28.92 27.13 15.88
CA LEU A 85 -29.30 26.20 14.81
C LEU A 85 -30.74 25.71 14.95
N LYS A 86 -31.48 25.74 13.84
CA LYS A 86 -32.85 25.25 13.75
C LYS A 86 -32.99 24.23 12.63
N VAL A 87 -33.48 23.03 12.95
CA VAL A 87 -33.86 22.02 11.94
C VAL A 87 -35.06 22.52 11.14
N VAL A 88 -34.90 22.60 9.82
CA VAL A 88 -35.95 22.97 8.86
C VAL A 88 -36.48 21.73 8.14
N VAL A 89 -35.59 20.84 7.69
CA VAL A 89 -35.97 19.59 7.02
C VAL A 89 -35.34 18.41 7.76
N PRO A 90 -36.11 17.51 8.40
CA PRO A 90 -35.57 16.35 9.10
C PRO A 90 -34.82 15.38 8.18
N ARG A 91 -33.83 14.67 8.73
CA ARG A 91 -33.00 13.69 8.00
C ARG A 91 -33.77 12.49 7.45
N SER A 92 -34.99 12.22 7.93
CA SER A 92 -35.92 11.23 7.36
C SER A 92 -36.39 11.61 5.95
N ASP A 93 -36.52 12.91 5.70
CA ASP A 93 -37.20 13.47 4.52
C ASP A 93 -36.19 13.92 3.45
N PHE A 94 -34.90 13.86 3.78
CA PHE A 94 -33.77 14.30 2.98
C PHE A 94 -32.61 13.30 3.07
N ARG A 95 -32.12 12.77 1.93
CA ARG A 95 -31.01 11.80 1.90
C ARG A 95 -29.67 12.46 1.54
N MET A 96 -28.83 12.66 2.55
CA MET A 96 -27.45 13.12 2.38
C MET A 96 -26.62 12.25 1.41
N GLY A 97 -25.85 12.93 0.55
CA GLY A 97 -24.94 12.31 -0.43
C GLY A 97 -24.35 13.31 -1.41
N GLY A 98 -23.73 14.40 -0.91
CA GLY A 98 -23.28 15.54 -1.71
C GLY A 98 -24.37 16.61 -1.85
N SER A 99 -23.97 17.89 -1.97
CA SER A 99 -24.87 19.05 -1.92
C SER A 99 -25.80 19.22 -3.14
N SER A 100 -25.66 18.35 -4.15
CA SER A 100 -26.47 18.37 -5.37
C SER A 100 -27.97 18.21 -5.08
N GLY A 101 -28.78 19.17 -5.51
CA GLY A 101 -30.24 19.15 -5.33
C GLY A 101 -30.74 19.75 -4.02
N VAL A 102 -30.02 20.73 -3.46
CA VAL A 102 -30.48 21.63 -2.38
C VAL A 102 -30.07 23.07 -2.71
N GLU A 103 -30.98 24.04 -2.57
CA GLU A 103 -30.66 25.47 -2.67
C GLU A 103 -31.64 26.33 -1.84
N MET A 104 -31.18 27.46 -1.30
CA MET A 104 -32.03 28.47 -0.66
C MET A 104 -32.60 29.45 -1.69
N GLY A 105 -33.87 29.82 -1.56
CA GLY A 105 -34.49 30.88 -2.34
C GLY A 105 -33.75 32.22 -2.23
N ARG A 106 -33.70 32.97 -3.34
CA ARG A 106 -33.11 34.32 -3.44
C ARG A 106 -34.11 35.44 -3.16
N LYS A 107 -35.41 35.14 -3.30
CA LYS A 107 -36.55 36.04 -3.07
C LYS A 107 -37.45 35.58 -1.93
N THR A 108 -37.61 34.27 -1.75
CA THR A 108 -38.44 33.73 -0.65
C THR A 108 -37.62 32.91 0.32
N ARG A 109 -38.11 32.83 1.56
CA ARG A 109 -37.47 32.11 2.67
C ARG A 109 -37.75 30.60 2.60
N HIS A 110 -37.67 30.01 1.41
CA HIS A 110 -37.84 28.57 1.17
C HIS A 110 -36.50 27.91 0.85
N VAL A 111 -36.26 26.74 1.44
CA VAL A 111 -35.26 25.79 0.94
C VAL A 111 -35.92 24.85 -0.07
N TYR A 112 -35.31 24.75 -1.25
CA TYR A 112 -35.70 23.84 -2.33
C TYR A 112 -34.80 22.61 -2.28
N TYR A 113 -35.38 21.41 -2.25
CA TYR A 113 -34.60 20.17 -2.09
C TYR A 113 -35.24 18.95 -2.75
N ALA A 114 -34.40 18.02 -3.21
CA ALA A 114 -34.82 16.74 -3.78
C ALA A 114 -35.03 15.66 -2.68
N ALA A 115 -36.28 15.25 -2.48
CA ALA A 115 -36.67 14.15 -1.59
C ALA A 115 -36.92 12.86 -2.39
N ARG A 116 -36.45 11.70 -1.89
CA ARG A 116 -36.77 10.39 -2.51
C ARG A 116 -38.00 9.79 -1.85
N THR A 117 -39.05 9.55 -2.64
CA THR A 117 -40.27 8.86 -2.20
C THR A 117 -40.26 7.41 -2.72
N ARG A 118 -41.34 6.66 -2.44
CA ARG A 118 -41.53 5.32 -3.04
C ARG A 118 -41.84 5.38 -4.54
N GLU A 119 -42.27 6.54 -5.03
CA GLU A 119 -42.81 6.74 -6.38
C GLU A 119 -41.82 7.45 -7.32
N GLY A 120 -40.85 8.19 -6.77
CA GLY A 120 -39.83 8.87 -7.56
C GLY A 120 -38.92 9.76 -6.72
N THR A 121 -38.31 10.75 -7.38
CA THR A 121 -37.67 11.89 -6.69
C THR A 121 -38.60 13.08 -6.82
N VAL A 122 -39.01 13.67 -5.70
CA VAL A 122 -39.91 14.83 -5.64
C VAL A 122 -39.10 16.04 -5.18
N VAL A 123 -39.16 17.14 -5.92
CA VAL A 123 -38.62 18.42 -5.44
C VAL A 123 -39.65 19.06 -4.51
N ARG A 124 -39.19 19.48 -3.33
CA ARG A 124 -39.99 20.13 -2.29
C ARG A 124 -39.47 21.55 -2.04
N ALA A 125 -40.37 22.41 -1.59
CA ALA A 125 -40.02 23.67 -0.94
C ALA A 125 -40.47 23.62 0.53
N THR A 126 -39.58 23.93 1.47
CA THR A 126 -39.92 24.12 2.89
C THR A 126 -39.58 25.55 3.32
N HIS A 127 -40.54 26.26 3.91
CA HIS A 127 -40.33 27.60 4.44
C HIS A 127 -39.55 27.53 5.76
N ILE A 128 -38.43 28.24 5.86
CA ILE A 128 -37.46 28.06 6.97
C ILE A 128 -37.98 28.49 8.34
N ASP A 129 -38.85 29.51 8.40
CA ASP A 129 -39.43 29.97 9.67
C ASP A 129 -40.65 29.15 10.12
N THR A 130 -41.59 28.82 9.23
CA THR A 130 -42.83 28.10 9.59
C THR A 130 -42.69 26.58 9.56
N GLY A 131 -41.73 26.03 8.81
CA GLY A 131 -41.61 24.60 8.52
C GLY A 131 -42.65 24.08 7.52
N GLU A 132 -43.50 24.94 6.97
CA GLU A 132 -44.49 24.56 5.96
C GLU A 132 -43.80 24.01 4.72
N THR A 133 -44.22 22.82 4.28
CA THR A 133 -43.58 22.08 3.19
C THR A 133 -44.60 21.75 2.11
N ARG A 134 -44.26 22.02 0.85
CA ARG A 134 -45.06 21.63 -0.32
C ARG A 134 -44.23 20.85 -1.34
N ASP A 135 -44.85 19.83 -1.93
CA ASP A 135 -44.32 19.14 -3.10
C ASP A 135 -44.49 20.07 -4.33
N LEU A 136 -43.46 20.18 -5.16
CA LEU A 136 -43.45 21.04 -6.37
C LEU A 136 -43.62 20.22 -7.64
N VAL A 137 -42.73 19.25 -7.84
CA VAL A 137 -42.68 18.43 -9.05
C VAL A 137 -42.08 17.06 -8.75
N THR A 138 -42.68 16.01 -9.31
CA THR A 138 -42.08 14.68 -9.34
C THR A 138 -41.17 14.58 -10.55
N LEU A 139 -39.85 14.52 -10.31
CA LEU A 139 -38.86 14.40 -11.37
C LEU A 139 -38.96 13.03 -12.07
N PRO A 140 -38.91 12.99 -13.40
CA PRO A 140 -38.86 11.75 -14.15
C PRO A 140 -37.57 10.98 -13.83
N ARG A 141 -37.59 9.67 -14.10
CA ARG A 141 -36.44 8.80 -13.84
C ARG A 141 -35.19 9.34 -14.55
N GLY A 142 -34.12 9.56 -13.79
CA GLY A 142 -32.84 10.04 -14.30
C GLY A 142 -32.73 11.55 -14.51
N ALA A 143 -33.73 12.33 -14.06
CA ALA A 143 -33.59 13.76 -13.88
C ALA A 143 -32.94 14.10 -12.52
N GLY A 144 -32.08 15.10 -12.51
CA GLY A 144 -31.51 15.75 -11.34
C GLY A 144 -31.76 17.26 -11.42
N PHE A 145 -32.20 17.84 -10.29
CA PHE A 145 -32.37 19.28 -10.11
C PHE A 145 -31.10 19.89 -9.50
N ASN A 146 -30.71 21.08 -9.96
CA ASN A 146 -29.43 21.69 -9.59
C ASN A 146 -29.49 23.20 -9.24
N GLY A 147 -30.49 23.97 -9.70
CA GLY A 147 -30.60 25.38 -9.30
C GLY A 147 -31.96 26.03 -9.56
N VAL A 148 -32.39 26.93 -8.68
CA VAL A 148 -33.62 27.74 -8.79
C VAL A 148 -33.32 29.02 -9.56
N ASN A 149 -34.21 29.44 -10.48
CA ASN A 149 -34.00 30.67 -11.24
C ASN A 149 -34.23 31.95 -10.41
N ALA A 150 -33.70 33.09 -10.89
CA ALA A 150 -33.68 34.36 -10.16
C ALA A 150 -35.04 34.90 -9.68
N ASP A 151 -36.16 34.47 -10.28
CA ASP A 151 -37.51 34.85 -9.87
C ASP A 151 -38.33 33.74 -9.19
N GLU A 152 -37.71 32.59 -8.95
CA GLU A 152 -38.30 31.41 -8.27
C GLU A 152 -39.55 30.86 -8.97
N THR A 153 -39.60 30.97 -10.30
CA THR A 153 -40.65 30.38 -11.14
C THR A 153 -40.23 29.05 -11.77
N LEU A 154 -38.92 28.82 -11.98
CA LEU A 154 -38.38 27.64 -12.65
C LEU A 154 -37.30 26.94 -11.81
N LEU A 155 -37.38 25.62 -11.79
CA LEU A 155 -36.30 24.71 -11.38
C LEU A 155 -35.47 24.34 -12.63
N PHE A 156 -34.15 24.44 -12.56
CA PHE A 156 -33.23 24.04 -13.64
C PHE A 156 -32.49 22.74 -13.30
N GLY A 157 -32.33 21.87 -14.28
CA GLY A 157 -31.71 20.56 -14.09
C GLY A 157 -31.33 19.87 -15.40
N SER A 158 -30.81 18.64 -15.28
CA SER A 158 -30.52 17.77 -16.42
C SER A 158 -31.22 16.42 -16.28
N ILE A 159 -31.56 15.81 -17.41
CA ILE A 159 -32.18 14.49 -17.50
C ILE A 159 -31.41 13.60 -18.45
N ARG A 160 -31.15 12.35 -18.03
CA ARG A 160 -30.61 11.31 -18.90
C ARG A 160 -31.75 10.68 -19.72
N ASP A 161 -31.63 10.69 -21.04
CA ASP A 161 -32.58 10.03 -21.93
C ASP A 161 -32.40 8.50 -21.85
N PHE A 162 -33.51 7.78 -21.74
CA PHE A 162 -33.57 6.31 -21.74
C PHE A 162 -34.38 5.74 -22.91
N GLU A 163 -35.06 6.57 -23.71
CA GLU A 163 -35.92 6.13 -24.82
C GLU A 163 -35.19 6.06 -26.16
N THR A 164 -34.13 6.86 -26.35
CA THR A 164 -33.18 6.70 -27.47
C THR A 164 -32.19 5.55 -27.28
N ALA A 165 -32.26 4.83 -26.15
CA ALA A 165 -31.55 3.57 -25.94
C ALA A 165 -32.28 2.43 -26.68
N ASP A 166 -31.82 2.19 -27.90
CA ASP A 166 -32.35 1.25 -28.91
C ASP A 166 -32.96 -0.07 -28.39
N ARG A 167 -34.02 -0.54 -29.07
CA ARG A 167 -34.69 -1.83 -28.82
C ARG A 167 -33.92 -3.04 -29.39
N SER A 168 -32.60 -2.97 -29.40
CA SER A 168 -31.72 -4.12 -29.61
C SER A 168 -31.28 -4.71 -28.26
N GLY A 169 -30.89 -5.98 -28.26
CA GLY A 169 -30.66 -6.79 -27.04
C GLY A 169 -29.41 -6.44 -26.23
N ASP A 170 -29.06 -5.17 -26.10
CA ASP A 170 -27.79 -4.69 -25.55
C ASP A 170 -27.99 -4.04 -24.16
N ARG A 171 -27.92 -4.86 -23.10
CA ARG A 171 -27.98 -4.39 -21.71
C ARG A 171 -26.59 -4.10 -21.12
N ASP A 172 -25.58 -3.81 -21.93
CA ASP A 172 -24.16 -3.78 -21.50
C ASP A 172 -23.56 -2.37 -21.35
N ARG A 173 -24.28 -1.31 -21.74
CA ARG A 173 -23.75 0.05 -21.90
C ARG A 173 -23.89 1.02 -20.71
N SER A 174 -23.88 0.55 -19.47
CA SER A 174 -24.10 1.45 -18.30
C SER A 174 -22.97 1.52 -17.29
N ARG A 175 -21.86 0.80 -17.50
CA ARG A 175 -20.81 0.68 -16.49
C ARG A 175 -19.37 0.42 -17.01
N SER A 176 -19.19 0.20 -18.31
CA SER A 176 -17.87 0.21 -18.96
C SER A 176 -17.59 1.62 -19.49
N GLY A 177 -16.51 2.23 -18.99
CA GLY A 177 -16.19 3.65 -19.24
C GLY A 177 -15.59 3.93 -20.61
N GLN A 178 -16.27 3.56 -21.70
CA GLN A 178 -15.94 4.05 -23.03
C GLN A 178 -16.88 5.19 -23.42
N ARG A 179 -16.29 6.39 -23.59
CA ARG A 179 -16.92 7.66 -23.98
C ARG A 179 -17.88 8.31 -22.97
N ASP A 180 -17.34 9.23 -22.17
CA ASP A 180 -18.14 10.37 -21.65
C ASP A 180 -18.46 11.42 -22.72
N SER A 181 -17.98 11.24 -23.96
CA SER A 181 -18.36 12.07 -25.10
C SER A 181 -19.75 11.75 -25.69
N GLU A 182 -20.41 10.64 -25.31
CA GLU A 182 -21.76 10.27 -25.79
C GLU A 182 -22.73 9.76 -24.70
N ARG A 183 -23.03 10.58 -23.69
CA ARG A 183 -24.23 10.45 -22.84
C ARG A 183 -25.41 11.18 -23.49
N SER A 184 -26.47 10.48 -23.86
CA SER A 184 -27.72 11.14 -24.28
C SER A 184 -28.37 11.83 -23.08
N MET A 185 -28.25 13.15 -23.02
CA MET A 185 -28.74 14.00 -21.94
C MET A 185 -29.51 15.20 -22.52
N LYS A 186 -30.45 15.72 -21.76
CA LYS A 186 -31.18 16.95 -22.06
C LYS A 186 -31.09 17.86 -20.84
N LEU A 187 -31.13 19.16 -21.05
CA LEU A 187 -31.47 20.10 -20.00
C LEU A 187 -33.00 20.10 -19.80
N PHE A 188 -33.46 20.51 -18.62
CA PHE A 188 -34.88 20.76 -18.39
C PHE A 188 -35.11 21.93 -17.46
N THR A 189 -36.26 22.58 -17.66
CA THR A 189 -36.88 23.47 -16.69
C THR A 189 -38.16 22.82 -16.17
N ALA A 190 -38.46 22.98 -14.89
CA ALA A 190 -39.75 22.61 -14.33
C ALA A 190 -40.40 23.85 -13.69
N ASP A 191 -41.65 24.13 -14.07
CA ASP A 191 -42.42 25.25 -13.54
C ASP A 191 -42.88 24.97 -12.09
N ILE A 192 -42.61 25.91 -11.18
CA ILE A 192 -42.81 25.78 -9.73
C ILE A 192 -44.29 25.94 -9.30
N ALA A 193 -45.13 26.48 -10.18
CA ALA A 193 -46.57 26.68 -9.94
C ALA A 193 -47.42 25.53 -10.52
N THR A 194 -47.04 24.98 -11.67
CA THR A 194 -47.79 23.94 -12.39
C THR A 194 -47.18 22.54 -12.28
N GLY A 195 -45.87 22.45 -12.00
CA GLY A 195 -45.11 21.20 -12.07
C GLY A 195 -44.79 20.73 -13.49
N GLU A 196 -45.08 21.53 -14.52
CA GLU A 196 -44.80 21.19 -15.93
C GLU A 196 -43.30 21.15 -16.23
N ILE A 197 -42.84 20.07 -16.86
CA ILE A 197 -41.42 19.86 -17.20
C ILE A 197 -41.21 20.06 -18.70
N ASN A 198 -40.36 21.01 -19.05
CA ASN A 198 -39.96 21.30 -20.43
C ASN A 198 -38.49 20.90 -20.64
N THR A 199 -38.23 19.93 -21.52
CA THR A 199 -36.86 19.50 -21.87
C THR A 199 -36.35 20.22 -23.12
N PHE A 200 -35.08 20.65 -23.10
CA PHE A 200 -34.39 21.33 -24.18
C PHE A 200 -32.91 20.90 -24.22
N HIS A 201 -32.16 21.36 -25.21
CA HIS A 201 -30.73 21.08 -25.38
C HIS A 201 -30.37 19.59 -25.32
N PRO A 202 -30.86 18.77 -26.28
CA PRO A 202 -30.46 17.37 -26.41
C PRO A 202 -28.98 17.30 -26.81
N SER A 203 -28.14 16.97 -25.84
CA SER A 203 -26.71 16.81 -26.01
C SER A 203 -26.29 15.34 -25.95
N LYS A 204 -25.14 15.07 -26.55
CA LYS A 204 -24.37 13.85 -26.33
C LYS A 204 -23.29 14.03 -25.26
N ALA A 205 -22.97 15.25 -24.85
CA ALA A 205 -22.03 15.47 -23.76
C ALA A 205 -22.64 15.09 -22.41
N TRP A 206 -21.79 14.74 -21.44
CA TRP A 206 -22.23 14.65 -20.04
C TRP A 206 -22.50 16.07 -19.52
N LEU A 207 -23.77 16.43 -19.34
CA LEU A 207 -24.18 17.73 -18.80
C LEU A 207 -24.19 17.70 -17.27
N ASN A 208 -23.59 18.69 -16.60
CA ASN A 208 -23.60 18.84 -15.15
C ASN A 208 -23.33 20.30 -14.71
N HIS A 209 -23.07 20.51 -13.40
CA HIS A 209 -22.64 21.77 -12.79
C HIS A 209 -23.54 22.96 -13.18
N LEU A 210 -24.84 22.70 -13.20
CA LEU A 210 -25.85 23.64 -13.67
C LEU A 210 -26.11 24.72 -12.63
N GLN A 211 -26.18 25.97 -13.06
CA GLN A 211 -26.52 27.11 -12.22
C GLN A 211 -27.45 28.06 -12.98
N CYS A 212 -28.41 28.65 -12.28
CA CYS A 212 -29.17 29.77 -12.80
C CYS A 212 -28.39 31.08 -12.57
N SER A 213 -28.58 32.07 -13.44
CA SER A 213 -28.11 33.43 -13.16
C SER A 213 -28.77 33.94 -11.87
N PRO A 214 -28.01 34.61 -10.97
CA PRO A 214 -28.58 35.24 -9.78
C PRO A 214 -29.59 36.35 -10.08
N THR A 215 -29.54 36.96 -11.27
CA THR A 215 -30.32 38.17 -11.61
C THR A 215 -31.18 38.05 -12.87
N ASP A 216 -30.85 37.17 -13.82
CA ASP A 216 -31.68 36.91 -15.02
C ASP A 216 -32.44 35.58 -14.88
N PRO A 217 -33.78 35.59 -14.72
CA PRO A 217 -34.57 34.38 -14.52
C PRO A 217 -34.63 33.46 -15.76
N LYS A 218 -34.12 33.89 -16.91
CA LYS A 218 -34.09 33.14 -18.17
C LYS A 218 -32.70 32.66 -18.57
N PHE A 219 -31.67 32.91 -17.76
CA PHE A 219 -30.29 32.59 -18.11
C PHE A 219 -29.66 31.59 -17.13
N GLY A 220 -28.80 30.72 -17.63
CA GLY A 220 -28.05 29.77 -16.81
C GLY A 220 -26.73 29.36 -17.44
N LEU A 221 -25.91 28.67 -16.65
CA LEU A 221 -24.68 28.02 -17.07
C LEU A 221 -24.76 26.51 -16.82
N PHE A 222 -23.98 25.75 -17.57
CA PHE A 222 -23.78 24.32 -17.39
C PHE A 222 -22.40 23.92 -17.92
N CYS A 223 -21.96 22.72 -17.58
CA CYS A 223 -20.69 22.19 -18.09
C CYS A 223 -20.86 20.96 -18.98
N HIS A 224 -19.90 20.78 -19.89
CA HIS A 224 -19.56 19.46 -20.41
C HIS A 224 -18.54 18.81 -19.46
N GLU A 225 -19.01 17.85 -18.67
CA GLU A 225 -18.13 17.00 -17.86
C GLU A 225 -17.34 16.04 -18.73
N GLY A 226 -16.15 15.69 -18.24
CA GLY A 226 -15.23 14.77 -18.88
C GLY A 226 -13.81 15.06 -18.48
N ILE A 227 -12.88 14.40 -19.17
CA ILE A 227 -11.45 14.65 -19.04
C ILE A 227 -11.17 16.08 -19.51
N TRP A 228 -10.55 16.92 -18.66
CA TRP A 228 -10.33 18.35 -18.92
C TRP A 228 -9.64 18.64 -20.26
N GLN A 229 -8.67 17.82 -20.66
CA GLN A 229 -7.97 17.95 -21.95
C GLN A 229 -8.79 17.52 -23.18
N ASP A 230 -10.00 16.97 -23.01
CA ASP A 230 -10.85 16.47 -24.09
C ASP A 230 -12.15 17.30 -24.30
N VAL A 231 -12.52 18.18 -23.36
CA VAL A 231 -13.77 18.96 -23.40
C VAL A 231 -13.55 20.46 -23.46
N ASP A 232 -14.31 21.16 -24.30
CA ASP A 232 -14.58 22.59 -24.09
C ASP A 232 -15.70 22.67 -23.04
N ARG A 233 -15.34 23.06 -21.79
CA ARG A 233 -16.16 22.78 -20.59
C ARG A 233 -17.30 23.76 -20.34
N VAL A 234 -17.03 25.07 -20.34
CA VAL A 234 -17.91 26.07 -19.71
C VAL A 234 -18.91 26.64 -20.71
N TRP A 235 -20.20 26.37 -20.53
CA TRP A 235 -21.27 26.83 -21.43
C TRP A 235 -22.32 27.67 -20.69
N THR A 236 -22.98 28.55 -21.43
CA THR A 236 -24.17 29.26 -20.99
C THR A 236 -25.33 29.07 -21.95
N ILE A 237 -26.56 29.27 -21.48
CA ILE A 237 -27.75 29.04 -22.28
C ILE A 237 -28.93 29.89 -21.79
N THR A 238 -29.80 30.29 -22.71
CA THR A 238 -31.14 30.78 -22.36
C THR A 238 -32.02 29.58 -22.01
N LEU A 239 -32.57 29.55 -20.80
CA LEU A 239 -33.39 28.46 -20.30
C LEU A 239 -34.60 28.21 -21.22
N GLY A 240 -34.81 26.96 -21.63
CA GLY A 240 -35.85 26.58 -22.60
C GLY A 240 -35.48 26.77 -24.08
N SER A 241 -34.24 27.16 -24.40
CA SER A 241 -33.75 27.32 -25.78
C SER A 241 -32.69 26.29 -26.16
N GLU A 242 -32.32 26.26 -27.44
CA GLU A 242 -31.17 25.51 -27.97
C GLU A 242 -29.88 26.36 -28.05
N ASP A 243 -29.95 27.64 -27.67
CA ASP A 243 -28.91 28.66 -27.94
C ASP A 243 -27.74 28.60 -26.94
N ALA A 244 -27.09 27.44 -26.84
CA ALA A 244 -25.92 27.25 -25.99
C ALA A 244 -24.68 28.00 -26.55
N LYS A 245 -24.01 28.77 -25.69
CA LYS A 245 -22.80 29.53 -26.01
C LYS A 245 -21.62 29.04 -25.18
N LEU A 246 -20.53 28.69 -25.87
CA LEU A 246 -19.27 28.34 -25.23
C LEU A 246 -18.61 29.60 -24.67
N MET A 247 -18.33 29.61 -23.36
CA MET A 247 -17.66 30.74 -22.71
C MET A 247 -16.14 30.69 -22.86
N HIS A 248 -15.53 29.50 -22.89
CA HIS A 248 -14.09 29.36 -22.99
C HIS A 248 -13.68 28.21 -23.91
N ARG A 249 -13.00 28.54 -25.02
CA ARG A 249 -12.43 27.57 -25.97
C ARG A 249 -10.97 27.32 -25.61
N ARG A 250 -10.59 26.07 -25.36
CA ARG A 250 -9.19 25.75 -25.04
C ARG A 250 -8.26 26.09 -26.22
N GLN A 251 -7.11 26.65 -25.90
CA GLN A 251 -6.09 27.13 -26.85
C GLN A 251 -4.86 26.23 -26.91
N GLN A 252 -4.57 25.47 -25.84
CA GLN A 252 -3.38 24.62 -25.76
C GLN A 252 -3.61 23.27 -25.06
N GLN A 253 -2.65 22.36 -25.24
CA GLN A 253 -2.64 21.05 -24.57
C GLN A 253 -2.50 21.23 -23.05
N TYR A 254 -3.16 20.35 -22.29
CA TYR A 254 -3.25 20.40 -20.82
C TYR A 254 -3.83 21.69 -20.24
N GLU A 255 -4.56 22.48 -21.03
CA GLU A 255 -5.33 23.61 -20.50
C GLU A 255 -6.53 23.13 -19.67
N ILE A 256 -6.70 23.68 -18.46
CA ILE A 256 -7.87 23.45 -17.60
C ILE A 256 -8.65 24.75 -17.49
N ALA A 257 -9.98 24.69 -17.61
CA ALA A 257 -10.90 25.79 -17.35
C ALA A 257 -12.13 25.22 -16.63
N GLY A 258 -12.37 25.58 -15.36
CA GLY A 258 -13.33 24.90 -14.49
C GLY A 258 -13.70 25.62 -13.19
N HIS A 259 -14.44 24.90 -12.33
CA HIS A 259 -14.99 25.44 -11.08
C HIS A 259 -15.76 26.75 -11.29
N GLU A 260 -16.50 26.81 -12.40
CA GLU A 260 -17.15 28.02 -12.88
C GLU A 260 -18.30 28.51 -11.98
N PHE A 261 -18.50 29.82 -11.84
CA PHE A 261 -19.60 30.38 -11.05
C PHE A 261 -20.01 31.78 -11.52
N PHE A 262 -21.27 32.14 -11.32
CA PHE A 262 -21.75 33.51 -11.52
C PHE A 262 -21.25 34.47 -10.42
N SER A 263 -20.88 35.69 -10.81
CA SER A 263 -20.82 36.81 -9.86
C SER A 263 -22.19 37.09 -9.25
N ALA A 264 -22.22 37.74 -8.07
CA ALA A 264 -23.46 38.02 -7.34
C ALA A 264 -24.50 38.85 -8.13
N ASP A 265 -24.02 39.77 -8.99
CA ASP A 265 -24.84 40.58 -9.90
C ASP A 265 -25.25 39.85 -11.20
N GLY A 266 -24.74 38.64 -11.43
CA GLY A 266 -24.92 37.86 -12.66
C GLY A 266 -24.25 38.46 -13.90
N GLN A 267 -23.37 39.47 -13.75
CA GLN A 267 -22.67 40.10 -14.88
C GLN A 267 -21.54 39.21 -15.42
N TRP A 268 -20.82 38.51 -14.55
CA TRP A 268 -19.63 37.72 -14.89
C TRP A 268 -19.86 36.23 -14.65
N VAL A 269 -19.27 35.39 -15.51
CA VAL A 269 -18.98 33.98 -15.20
C VAL A 269 -17.48 33.87 -14.95
N TRP A 270 -17.10 33.56 -13.71
CA TRP A 270 -15.74 33.31 -13.26
C TRP A 270 -15.40 31.82 -13.37
N TYR A 271 -14.13 31.46 -13.52
CA TYR A 271 -13.61 30.08 -13.55
C TYR A 271 -12.11 30.04 -13.24
N ASP A 272 -11.64 28.96 -12.59
CA ASP A 272 -10.23 28.61 -12.50
C ASP A 272 -9.70 28.27 -13.90
N LEU A 273 -8.56 28.84 -14.27
CA LEU A 273 -7.93 28.66 -15.58
C LEU A 273 -6.43 28.36 -15.39
N GLN A 274 -5.93 27.33 -16.07
CA GLN A 274 -4.53 26.93 -16.00
C GLN A 274 -3.92 26.72 -17.39
N THR A 275 -2.83 27.42 -17.69
CA THR A 275 -2.25 27.53 -19.04
C THR A 275 -0.74 27.26 -19.09
N PRO A 276 -0.28 26.00 -19.10
CA PRO A 276 -1.04 24.77 -18.94
C PRO A 276 -1.27 24.41 -17.46
N ARG A 277 -1.99 23.30 -17.23
CA ARG A 277 -2.21 22.67 -15.94
C ARG A 277 -0.97 22.72 -15.07
N ALA A 278 -1.16 23.24 -13.86
CA ALA A 278 -0.15 23.24 -12.81
C ALA A 278 1.15 24.02 -13.09
N ASP A 279 1.19 24.86 -14.14
CA ASP A 279 2.30 25.77 -14.40
C ASP A 279 1.91 27.24 -14.17
N GLN A 280 0.91 27.73 -14.92
CA GLN A 280 0.37 29.08 -14.77
C GLN A 280 -1.07 29.00 -14.25
N PHE A 281 -1.40 29.86 -13.29
CA PHE A 281 -2.68 29.87 -12.59
C PHE A 281 -3.37 31.22 -12.69
N TRP A 282 -4.65 31.18 -13.02
CA TRP A 282 -5.47 32.35 -13.27
C TRP A 282 -6.88 32.16 -12.71
N LEU A 283 -7.45 33.21 -12.12
CA LEU A 283 -8.90 33.34 -12.02
C LEU A 283 -9.37 34.14 -13.25
N ALA A 284 -10.10 33.50 -14.15
CA ALA A 284 -10.57 34.10 -15.40
C ALA A 284 -12.07 34.39 -15.35
N GLY A 285 -12.52 35.39 -16.11
CA GLY A 285 -13.91 35.84 -16.15
C GLY A 285 -14.35 36.27 -17.55
N VAL A 286 -15.62 36.03 -17.86
CA VAL A 286 -16.30 36.55 -19.06
C VAL A 286 -17.54 37.32 -18.65
N ASP A 287 -17.67 38.56 -19.12
CA ASP A 287 -18.89 39.36 -19.00
C ASP A 287 -19.97 38.77 -19.92
N VAL A 288 -21.09 38.39 -19.34
CA VAL A 288 -22.18 37.64 -19.99
C VAL A 288 -22.84 38.41 -21.13
N LYS A 289 -22.84 39.76 -21.08
CA LYS A 289 -23.59 40.61 -22.01
C LYS A 289 -22.73 41.13 -23.15
N THR A 290 -21.49 41.52 -22.83
CA THR A 290 -20.55 42.15 -23.75
C THR A 290 -19.55 41.16 -24.35
N GLY A 291 -19.31 40.03 -23.68
CA GLY A 291 -18.22 39.11 -24.00
C GLY A 291 -16.84 39.62 -23.60
N GLU A 292 -16.73 40.72 -22.83
CA GLU A 292 -15.46 41.19 -22.30
C GLU A 292 -14.78 40.11 -21.45
N ARG A 293 -13.47 39.93 -21.64
CA ARG A 293 -12.68 38.91 -20.95
C ARG A 293 -11.65 39.52 -20.04
N ILE A 294 -11.48 38.92 -18.87
CA ILE A 294 -10.48 39.30 -17.89
C ILE A 294 -9.83 38.04 -17.30
N ARG A 295 -8.58 38.15 -16.87
CA ARG A 295 -7.92 37.15 -16.02
C ARG A 295 -7.04 37.82 -14.98
N TYR A 296 -6.92 37.20 -13.82
CA TYR A 296 -5.98 37.62 -12.78
C TYR A 296 -5.01 36.50 -12.49
N SER A 297 -3.69 36.74 -12.64
CA SER A 297 -2.68 35.76 -12.25
C SER A 297 -2.59 35.64 -10.74
N LEU A 298 -2.37 34.44 -10.24
CA LEU A 298 -2.03 34.15 -8.85
C LEU A 298 -0.78 33.25 -8.78
N LYS A 299 -0.10 33.20 -7.64
CA LYS A 299 1.05 32.29 -7.49
C LYS A 299 0.55 30.85 -7.36
N ARG A 300 1.32 29.88 -7.88
CA ARG A 300 0.99 28.45 -7.85
C ARG A 300 0.62 27.93 -6.45
N GLN A 301 1.34 28.36 -5.42
CA GLN A 301 1.07 27.98 -4.01
C GLN A 301 -0.11 28.74 -3.35
N GLU A 302 -0.69 29.72 -4.04
CA GLU A 302 -1.86 30.49 -3.62
C GLU A 302 -3.14 30.01 -4.33
N TRP A 303 -3.05 28.96 -5.16
CA TRP A 303 -4.21 28.38 -5.83
C TRP A 303 -5.17 27.69 -4.86
N SER A 304 -6.46 27.79 -5.21
CA SER A 304 -7.58 27.19 -4.50
C SER A 304 -8.38 26.27 -5.42
N VAL A 305 -8.95 25.18 -4.88
CA VAL A 305 -9.86 24.31 -5.64
C VAL A 305 -11.09 25.08 -6.07
N HIS A 306 -11.70 25.83 -5.16
CA HIS A 306 -12.87 26.66 -5.39
C HIS A 306 -12.58 28.14 -5.14
N TYR A 307 -13.32 28.99 -5.85
CA TYR A 307 -13.34 30.43 -5.63
C TYR A 307 -14.77 30.92 -5.48
N ASN A 308 -14.95 32.03 -4.76
CA ASN A 308 -16.23 32.71 -4.58
C ASN A 308 -15.96 34.23 -4.55
N GLN A 309 -16.94 35.07 -4.91
CA GLN A 309 -16.79 36.54 -4.98
C GLN A 309 -17.68 37.22 -3.93
N SER A 310 -17.21 38.32 -3.33
CA SER A 310 -18.02 39.13 -2.42
C SER A 310 -19.22 39.74 -3.14
N GLN A 311 -20.31 40.01 -2.40
CA GLN A 311 -21.54 40.57 -2.97
C GLN A 311 -21.34 41.94 -3.64
N ASP A 312 -20.32 42.70 -3.23
CA ASP A 312 -19.97 43.99 -3.81
C ASP A 312 -18.96 43.89 -4.99
N GLY A 313 -18.57 42.67 -5.36
CA GLY A 313 -17.68 42.36 -6.48
C GLY A 313 -16.18 42.61 -6.23
N LYS A 314 -15.79 43.16 -5.07
CA LYS A 314 -14.42 43.68 -4.86
C LYS A 314 -13.40 42.65 -4.36
N LEU A 315 -13.85 41.56 -3.75
CA LEU A 315 -13.00 40.56 -3.12
C LEU A 315 -13.33 39.18 -3.66
N PHE A 316 -12.32 38.30 -3.71
CA PHE A 316 -12.54 36.88 -3.91
C PHE A 316 -12.08 36.10 -2.68
N ALA A 317 -12.69 34.95 -2.43
CA ALA A 317 -12.24 33.96 -1.48
C ALA A 317 -11.78 32.72 -2.24
N GLY A 318 -10.87 31.96 -1.65
CA GLY A 318 -10.54 30.61 -2.13
C GLY A 318 -10.24 29.66 -0.96
N ASP A 319 -10.46 28.38 -1.18
CA ASP A 319 -10.32 27.33 -0.16
C ASP A 319 -8.98 26.60 -0.14
N GLY A 320 -8.01 27.05 -0.95
CA GLY A 320 -6.67 26.47 -0.96
C GLY A 320 -6.61 25.09 -1.61
N GLY A 321 -5.50 24.39 -1.39
CA GLY A 321 -5.26 23.06 -1.95
C GLY A 321 -4.30 22.23 -1.10
N GLY A 322 -4.65 20.95 -0.91
CA GLY A 322 -3.84 19.97 -0.18
C GLY A 322 -2.57 19.53 -0.91
N PRO A 323 -1.76 18.65 -0.30
CA PRO A 323 -0.55 18.08 -0.91
C PRO A 323 -0.80 17.39 -2.26
N GLU A 324 -1.99 16.80 -2.45
CA GLU A 324 -2.41 16.10 -3.68
C GLU A 324 -3.06 17.01 -4.73
N SER A 325 -3.12 18.32 -4.47
CA SER A 325 -3.79 19.25 -5.37
C SER A 325 -3.00 19.48 -6.66
N VAL A 326 -3.70 19.93 -7.72
CA VAL A 326 -3.08 20.28 -9.00
C VAL A 326 -2.07 21.44 -8.85
N ALA A 327 -2.18 22.24 -7.80
CA ALA A 327 -1.18 23.24 -7.43
C ALA A 327 0.17 22.62 -7.04
N ASN A 328 0.18 21.44 -6.40
CA ASN A 328 1.41 20.81 -5.96
C ASN A 328 2.12 20.06 -7.10
N GLN A 329 1.39 19.41 -8.02
CA GLN A 329 1.96 18.52 -9.05
C GLN A 329 1.59 18.90 -10.49
N THR A 330 2.56 18.95 -11.41
CA THR A 330 2.34 19.23 -12.85
C THR A 330 2.64 18.04 -13.76
N PRO A 331 1.89 17.85 -14.86
CA PRO A 331 2.23 16.88 -15.90
C PRO A 331 3.49 17.24 -16.70
N LEU A 332 4.02 18.47 -16.58
CA LEU A 332 5.23 18.89 -17.31
C LEU A 332 6.52 18.35 -16.65
N PRO A 333 7.47 17.78 -17.43
CA PRO A 333 8.67 17.15 -16.87
C PRO A 333 9.57 18.05 -16.00
N GLU A 334 9.65 19.35 -16.30
CA GLU A 334 10.66 20.24 -15.71
C GLU A 334 10.30 20.85 -14.35
N LYS A 335 9.01 20.80 -13.95
CA LYS A 335 8.50 21.50 -12.74
C LYS A 335 7.63 20.60 -11.85
N ARG A 336 7.86 19.28 -11.92
CA ARG A 336 6.94 18.19 -11.46
C ARG A 336 6.29 18.42 -10.10
N ARG A 337 7.01 18.94 -9.10
CA ARG A 337 6.45 19.31 -7.79
C ARG A 337 6.93 20.68 -7.33
N LEU A 338 6.14 21.34 -6.46
CA LEU A 338 6.63 22.45 -5.65
C LEU A 338 7.74 21.95 -4.71
N ASN A 339 8.76 22.79 -4.48
CA ASN A 339 9.82 22.55 -3.51
C ASN A 339 10.01 23.82 -2.64
N PRO A 340 9.77 23.79 -1.32
CA PRO A 340 9.26 22.65 -0.54
C PRO A 340 7.86 22.20 -0.99
N ALA A 341 7.50 20.95 -0.68
CA ALA A 341 6.21 20.39 -1.04
C ALA A 341 5.07 21.06 -0.26
N GLY A 342 4.12 21.65 -0.98
CA GLY A 342 2.94 22.33 -0.44
C GLY A 342 3.19 23.67 0.28
N ASN A 343 2.24 24.60 0.13
CA ASN A 343 1.63 25.32 1.26
C ASN A 343 0.32 26.04 0.85
N GLY A 344 -0.46 25.46 -0.07
CA GLY A 344 -1.78 25.94 -0.46
C GLY A 344 -2.87 25.72 0.58
N GLN A 345 -2.56 25.07 1.71
CA GLN A 345 -3.52 24.71 2.75
C GLN A 345 -3.95 25.92 3.61
N TRP A 346 -4.72 26.84 3.02
CA TRP A 346 -5.28 28.00 3.70
C TRP A 346 -6.64 28.37 3.15
N ILE A 347 -7.50 28.93 4.00
CA ILE A 347 -8.56 29.82 3.49
C ILE A 347 -7.90 31.14 3.08
N TYR A 348 -8.10 31.54 1.83
CA TYR A 348 -7.50 32.73 1.24
C TYR A 348 -8.55 33.83 0.99
N LEU A 349 -8.12 35.08 1.14
CA LEU A 349 -8.78 36.29 0.66
C LEU A 349 -7.93 36.92 -0.44
N PHE A 350 -8.51 37.19 -1.60
CA PHE A 350 -7.82 37.78 -2.73
C PHE A 350 -8.36 39.16 -3.06
N ARG A 351 -7.45 40.07 -3.40
CA ARG A 351 -7.74 41.43 -3.89
C ARG A 351 -7.25 41.56 -5.33
N PRO A 352 -8.12 41.87 -6.31
CA PRO A 352 -7.72 42.12 -7.70
C PRO A 352 -6.95 43.44 -7.85
N SER A 353 -6.11 43.54 -8.88
CA SER A 353 -5.45 44.78 -9.28
C SER A 353 -6.35 45.67 -10.15
N ASP A 354 -6.22 46.99 -9.99
CA ASP A 354 -6.85 47.99 -10.88
C ASP A 354 -6.04 48.24 -12.18
N GLU A 355 -4.79 47.77 -12.22
CA GLU A 355 -3.90 47.86 -13.38
C GLU A 355 -4.02 46.61 -14.28
N PHE A 356 -4.01 46.82 -15.60
CA PHE A 356 -4.22 45.78 -16.60
C PHE A 356 -3.25 45.86 -17.77
N THR A 357 -2.85 44.71 -18.31
CA THR A 357 -2.20 44.57 -19.61
C THR A 357 -3.10 43.88 -20.62
N GLU A 358 -2.80 44.04 -21.91
CA GLU A 358 -3.46 43.27 -22.98
C GLU A 358 -3.04 41.79 -22.95
N ALA A 359 -4.00 40.90 -23.21
CA ALA A 359 -3.80 39.46 -23.27
C ALA A 359 -4.82 38.80 -24.22
N THR A 360 -4.73 37.48 -24.35
CA THR A 360 -5.71 36.65 -25.06
C THR A 360 -6.21 35.55 -24.12
N VAL A 361 -7.52 35.33 -24.07
CA VAL A 361 -8.17 34.24 -23.32
C VAL A 361 -9.23 33.60 -24.21
N GLY A 362 -9.19 32.28 -24.37
CA GLY A 362 -10.16 31.56 -25.21
C GLY A 362 -10.05 31.87 -26.72
N GLY A 363 -8.93 32.48 -27.16
CA GLY A 363 -8.71 32.94 -28.53
C GLY A 363 -9.15 34.39 -28.79
N GLU A 364 -9.74 35.05 -27.79
CA GLU A 364 -10.29 36.41 -27.90
C GLU A 364 -9.48 37.43 -27.07
N PRO A 365 -9.53 38.73 -27.40
CA PRO A 365 -8.88 39.79 -26.60
C PRO A 365 -9.36 39.81 -25.15
N ALA A 366 -8.43 40.02 -24.22
CA ALA A 366 -8.69 40.04 -22.78
C ALA A 366 -7.80 41.05 -22.03
N LYS A 367 -8.27 41.49 -20.86
CA LYS A 367 -7.45 42.21 -19.87
C LYS A 367 -6.76 41.21 -18.94
N SER A 368 -5.54 41.50 -18.51
CA SER A 368 -4.79 40.68 -17.56
C SER A 368 -4.32 41.52 -16.37
N GLY A 369 -4.73 41.14 -15.16
CA GLY A 369 -4.29 41.72 -13.89
C GLY A 369 -3.68 40.65 -12.96
N THR A 370 -3.60 40.96 -11.66
CA THR A 370 -3.09 40.05 -10.61
C THR A 370 -4.06 39.93 -9.43
N LEU A 371 -4.06 38.78 -8.74
CA LEU A 371 -4.65 38.64 -7.40
C LEU A 371 -3.56 38.77 -6.34
N THR A 372 -3.80 39.60 -5.32
CA THR A 372 -2.98 39.64 -4.09
C THR A 372 -3.67 38.80 -3.01
N ALA A 373 -3.01 37.71 -2.60
CA ALA A 373 -3.51 36.78 -1.59
C ALA A 373 -3.20 37.21 -0.14
N GLU A 374 -4.17 37.06 0.75
CA GLU A 374 -4.05 37.11 2.21
C GLU A 374 -4.55 35.80 2.80
N ARG A 375 -3.85 35.27 3.81
CA ARG A 375 -4.18 34.01 4.49
C ARG A 375 -5.06 34.28 5.70
N LEU A 376 -6.18 33.56 5.82
CA LEU A 376 -7.16 33.74 6.89
C LEU A 376 -7.16 32.60 7.92
N VAL A 377 -7.07 31.35 7.48
CA VAL A 377 -7.10 30.16 8.38
C VAL A 377 -6.05 29.16 7.95
N ASP A 378 -5.25 28.66 8.90
CA ASP A 378 -4.32 27.56 8.72
C ASP A 378 -5.07 26.23 8.57
N LEU A 379 -4.92 25.56 7.42
CA LEU A 379 -5.51 24.26 7.14
C LEU A 379 -4.44 23.15 7.08
N SER A 380 -3.28 23.32 7.73
CA SER A 380 -2.21 22.31 7.72
C SER A 380 -2.60 20.94 8.29
N THR A 381 -3.59 20.87 9.17
CA THR A 381 -4.18 19.61 9.70
C THR A 381 -5.46 19.17 9.00
N HIS A 382 -5.92 19.89 7.97
CA HIS A 382 -7.08 19.54 7.18
C HIS A 382 -6.73 18.50 6.12
N ASP A 383 -7.57 17.47 6.00
CA ASP A 383 -7.50 16.44 4.96
C ASP A 383 -8.44 16.82 3.80
N TYR A 384 -7.83 17.12 2.64
CA TYR A 384 -8.49 17.65 1.44
C TYR A 384 -9.34 16.64 0.66
N ASP A 385 -9.47 15.39 1.13
CA ASP A 385 -10.60 14.52 0.75
C ASP A 385 -11.97 15.18 1.07
N LEU A 386 -11.99 16.20 1.95
CA LEU A 386 -13.12 17.08 2.21
C LEU A 386 -12.89 18.50 1.67
N GLU A 387 -13.26 18.77 0.42
CA GLU A 387 -13.23 20.12 -0.17
C GLU A 387 -13.90 21.21 0.71
N PRO A 388 -13.20 22.30 1.12
CA PRO A 388 -13.74 23.26 2.08
C PRO A 388 -14.88 24.17 1.59
N ASN A 389 -15.00 24.42 0.28
CA ASN A 389 -16.16 25.10 -0.35
C ASN A 389 -16.50 26.46 0.30
N VAL A 390 -15.67 27.46 0.04
CA VAL A 390 -15.82 28.83 0.58
C VAL A 390 -17.05 29.57 0.06
N ASN A 391 -17.66 30.41 0.91
CA ASN A 391 -18.71 31.38 0.56
C ASN A 391 -18.60 32.65 1.41
N PHE A 392 -18.74 33.84 0.82
CA PHE A 392 -18.88 35.08 1.61
C PHE A 392 -20.25 35.17 2.28
N THR A 393 -20.33 35.74 3.49
CA THR A 393 -21.60 36.22 4.04
C THR A 393 -22.14 37.39 3.23
N PRO A 394 -23.47 37.64 3.22
CA PRO A 394 -24.05 38.73 2.43
C PRO A 394 -23.52 40.13 2.77
N ASP A 395 -23.05 40.34 4.01
CA ASP A 395 -22.43 41.59 4.45
C ASP A 395 -20.92 41.70 4.13
N GLY A 396 -20.33 40.67 3.51
CA GLY A 396 -18.92 40.60 3.13
C GLY A 396 -17.93 40.50 4.29
N LYS A 397 -18.38 40.36 5.55
CA LYS A 397 -17.49 40.38 6.72
C LYS A 397 -16.92 39.02 7.11
N TRP A 398 -17.51 37.92 6.62
CA TRP A 398 -17.08 36.57 6.95
C TRP A 398 -17.01 35.68 5.71
N ILE A 399 -16.19 34.64 5.76
CA ILE A 399 -16.13 33.55 4.79
C ILE A 399 -16.49 32.24 5.51
N VAL A 400 -17.56 31.59 5.08
CA VAL A 400 -18.02 30.27 5.55
C VAL A 400 -17.29 29.17 4.79
N PHE A 401 -16.89 28.10 5.48
CA PHE A 401 -16.24 26.91 4.90
C PHE A 401 -16.52 25.66 5.77
N ARG A 402 -16.27 24.45 5.24
CA ARG A 402 -16.28 23.19 6.01
C ARG A 402 -14.87 22.65 6.18
N SER A 403 -14.58 22.00 7.31
CA SER A 403 -13.24 21.49 7.60
C SER A 403 -13.25 20.32 8.57
N ASN A 404 -12.29 19.40 8.40
CA ASN A 404 -11.96 18.29 9.28
C ASN A 404 -10.63 18.51 10.05
N MET A 405 -10.11 19.76 10.09
CA MET A 405 -8.84 20.13 10.75
C MET A 405 -8.74 19.81 12.25
N HIS A 406 -9.85 19.41 12.88
CA HIS A 406 -9.95 18.95 14.27
C HIS A 406 -10.43 17.48 14.37
N GLY A 407 -10.20 16.67 13.34
CA GLY A 407 -10.64 15.28 13.23
C GLY A 407 -11.95 15.13 12.45
N GLU A 408 -13.09 15.28 13.12
CA GLU A 408 -14.40 15.20 12.47
C GLU A 408 -14.76 16.47 11.69
N ARG A 409 -15.62 16.32 10.67
CA ARG A 409 -16.01 17.46 9.82
C ARG A 409 -17.04 18.37 10.48
N HIS A 410 -16.79 19.67 10.43
CA HIS A 410 -17.66 20.74 10.93
C HIS A 410 -17.75 21.90 9.94
N VAL A 411 -18.73 22.78 10.13
CA VAL A 411 -18.84 24.05 9.41
C VAL A 411 -18.28 25.17 10.28
N TYR A 412 -17.51 26.06 9.66
CA TYR A 412 -16.83 27.19 10.28
C TYR A 412 -17.08 28.47 9.46
N MET A 413 -16.77 29.62 10.07
CA MET A 413 -16.58 30.87 9.34
C MET A 413 -15.39 31.65 9.90
N VAL A 414 -14.69 32.40 9.05
CA VAL A 414 -13.55 33.26 9.42
C VAL A 414 -13.84 34.72 9.08
N SER A 415 -13.40 35.65 9.94
CA SER A 415 -13.56 37.09 9.73
C SER A 415 -12.64 37.60 8.62
N VAL A 416 -13.15 38.46 7.74
CA VAL A 416 -12.39 39.11 6.67
C VAL A 416 -11.43 40.16 7.24
N GLU A 417 -11.80 40.83 8.32
CA GLU A 417 -10.87 41.66 9.12
C GLU A 417 -10.15 40.82 10.19
N ARG A 418 -8.93 41.24 10.56
CA ARG A 418 -8.19 40.68 11.71
C ARG A 418 -8.77 41.16 13.03
N ASP A 419 -8.67 40.35 14.07
CA ASP A 419 -8.99 40.81 15.42
C ASP A 419 -7.88 41.74 15.93
N LYS A 420 -8.28 42.83 16.58
CA LYS A 420 -7.40 43.98 16.92
C LYS A 420 -6.53 43.74 18.17
N GLY A 421 -6.43 42.49 18.63
CA GLY A 421 -5.69 42.07 19.82
C GLY A 421 -4.48 41.15 19.59
N ALA A 422 -4.24 40.69 18.36
CA ALA A 422 -3.15 39.73 18.06
C ALA A 422 -1.85 40.46 17.66
N GLY A 423 -0.94 40.68 18.63
CA GLY A 423 0.39 41.25 18.41
C GLY A 423 1.48 40.60 19.26
N ASP A 424 2.64 40.35 18.62
CA ASP A 424 3.95 39.98 19.18
C ASP A 424 4.09 38.70 20.04
N THR A 425 4.59 37.61 19.44
CA THR A 425 5.56 36.70 20.11
C THR A 425 6.51 36.07 19.07
N PRO A 426 7.86 36.05 19.25
CA PRO A 426 8.82 35.58 18.23
C PRO A 426 9.04 34.06 18.19
N ALA A 427 9.57 33.56 17.07
CA ALA A 427 9.98 32.17 16.88
C ALA A 427 11.19 31.77 17.75
N LEU A 428 11.29 30.48 18.08
CA LEU A 428 12.44 29.86 18.78
C LEU A 428 13.22 28.94 17.84
N GLU A 429 14.55 29.00 17.97
CA GLU A 429 15.52 28.45 17.02
C GLU A 429 15.86 26.95 17.21
N SER A 430 16.61 26.45 16.23
CA SER A 430 17.14 25.09 16.08
C SER A 430 18.04 24.58 17.19
N ALA A 431 18.06 23.25 17.38
CA ALA A 431 19.21 22.52 17.94
C ALA A 431 19.48 21.23 17.14
N SER A 432 20.72 21.07 16.66
CA SER A 432 21.23 19.91 15.92
C SER A 432 22.20 19.09 16.76
N LEU A 433 22.23 17.75 16.66
CA LEU A 433 23.35 16.92 17.16
C LEU A 433 23.39 15.49 16.56
N SER A 434 24.57 14.86 16.65
CA SER A 434 24.92 13.52 16.13
C SER A 434 26.08 12.92 16.97
N ALA A 435 26.57 11.67 16.80
CA ALA A 435 26.31 10.62 15.80
C ALA A 435 26.55 9.20 16.37
N ASP A 436 26.05 8.19 15.62
CA ASP A 436 26.57 6.81 15.42
C ASP A 436 27.16 5.96 16.60
N THR A 437 26.57 4.78 16.82
CA THR A 437 27.25 3.56 17.30
C THR A 437 26.52 2.29 16.83
N THR A 438 27.25 1.31 16.29
CA THR A 438 26.71 0.01 15.84
C THR A 438 26.49 -0.99 16.99
N LEU A 439 25.35 -1.71 16.96
CA LEU A 439 24.94 -2.66 18.02
C LEU A 439 25.26 -4.12 17.65
N VAL A 440 25.78 -4.89 18.62
CA VAL A 440 25.90 -6.36 18.50
C VAL A 440 24.69 -7.02 19.18
N GLN A 441 23.89 -7.72 18.38
CA GLN A 441 22.68 -8.46 18.79
C GLN A 441 23.02 -9.60 19.77
N ARG A 442 22.19 -9.79 20.80
CA ARG A 442 22.33 -10.88 21.81
C ARG A 442 21.57 -12.13 21.36
N ARG A 443 21.84 -13.33 21.92
CA ARG A 443 21.04 -14.55 21.66
C ARG A 443 20.29 -15.08 22.90
N LEU A 444 19.11 -15.65 22.69
CA LEU A 444 18.34 -16.49 23.61
C LEU A 444 18.17 -17.90 23.00
N VAL A 445 18.73 -18.94 23.62
CA VAL A 445 18.57 -20.35 23.17
C VAL A 445 17.52 -21.06 24.02
N LEU A 446 16.60 -21.82 23.42
CA LEU A 446 15.63 -22.64 24.16
C LEU A 446 16.00 -24.12 24.08
N ILE A 447 15.90 -24.86 25.19
CA ILE A 447 15.97 -26.32 25.22
C ILE A 447 14.77 -26.89 25.99
N GLY A 448 14.26 -28.04 25.55
CA GLY A 448 13.08 -28.63 26.17
C GLY A 448 12.47 -29.80 25.39
N ASP A 449 11.28 -30.18 25.83
CA ASP A 449 10.50 -31.29 25.27
C ASP A 449 9.45 -30.85 24.22
N SER A 450 8.44 -31.68 23.96
CA SER A 450 7.38 -31.41 22.98
C SER A 450 6.49 -30.22 23.31
N THR A 451 6.43 -29.79 24.58
CA THR A 451 5.69 -28.57 24.99
C THR A 451 6.46 -27.27 24.70
N VAL A 452 7.75 -27.37 24.38
CA VAL A 452 8.60 -26.23 23.97
C VAL A 452 8.92 -26.27 22.47
N LYS A 453 9.02 -27.46 21.87
CA LYS A 453 9.39 -27.68 20.46
C LYS A 453 8.45 -26.91 19.50
N ASN A 454 9.03 -26.33 18.44
CA ASN A 454 8.29 -25.89 17.26
C ASN A 454 7.37 -27.02 16.72
N GLY A 455 6.10 -26.70 16.52
CA GLY A 455 5.13 -27.56 15.84
C GLY A 455 5.61 -27.92 14.43
N THR A 456 5.17 -29.06 13.91
CA THR A 456 5.68 -29.59 12.62
C THR A 456 5.12 -28.86 11.40
N GLY A 457 4.12 -27.99 11.56
CA GLY A 457 3.51 -27.21 10.47
C GLY A 457 2.74 -28.04 9.43
N ARG A 458 2.53 -29.33 9.66
CA ARG A 458 1.96 -30.27 8.66
C ARG A 458 0.47 -30.57 8.82
N GLY A 459 -0.17 -30.07 9.88
CA GLY A 459 -1.61 -30.26 10.12
C GLY A 459 -2.01 -31.61 10.71
N ASP A 460 -1.05 -32.50 10.99
CA ASP A 460 -1.33 -33.89 11.37
C ASP A 460 -1.82 -34.12 12.82
N ASP A 461 -1.83 -33.09 13.70
CA ASP A 461 -2.37 -33.20 15.07
C ASP A 461 -2.96 -31.87 15.65
N GLU A 462 -2.86 -30.72 14.97
CA GLU A 462 -3.15 -29.37 15.54
C GLU A 462 -2.30 -28.94 16.77
N LEU A 463 -1.29 -29.73 17.17
CA LEU A 463 -0.50 -29.53 18.41
C LEU A 463 0.76 -28.67 18.24
N PHE A 464 1.00 -27.77 19.21
CA PHE A 464 2.09 -26.79 19.22
C PHE A 464 2.74 -26.66 20.61
N GLY A 465 4.06 -26.40 20.63
CA GLY A 465 4.80 -26.01 21.83
C GLY A 465 5.01 -24.49 21.91
N TRP A 466 5.07 -23.94 23.12
CA TRP A 466 5.15 -22.49 23.34
C TRP A 466 6.43 -21.86 22.78
N GLY A 467 7.52 -22.61 22.67
CA GLY A 467 8.78 -22.13 22.10
C GLY A 467 8.70 -21.82 20.59
N GLN A 468 7.60 -22.16 19.92
CA GLN A 468 7.30 -21.64 18.58
C GLN A 468 6.87 -20.17 18.60
N PHE A 469 6.17 -19.77 19.66
CA PHE A 469 5.52 -18.47 19.80
C PHE A 469 6.14 -17.61 20.91
N ILE A 470 7.22 -18.06 21.59
CA ILE A 470 8.01 -17.15 22.43
C ILE A 470 8.66 -16.06 21.60
N ASP A 471 8.84 -16.36 20.32
CA ASP A 471 9.05 -15.43 19.24
C ASP A 471 7.84 -14.50 18.96
N ASN A 472 6.86 -14.42 19.90
CA ASN A 472 5.76 -13.48 20.24
C ASN A 472 6.10 -12.11 20.88
N HIS A 473 7.08 -12.10 21.79
CA HIS A 473 7.17 -11.13 22.91
C HIS A 473 8.55 -10.46 23.15
N PHE A 474 9.49 -10.49 22.20
CA PHE A 474 10.85 -9.92 22.26
C PHE A 474 11.22 -9.11 21.00
N ASP A 475 11.91 -7.98 21.11
CA ASP A 475 12.39 -7.25 19.95
C ASP A 475 13.51 -8.04 19.26
N THR A 476 13.13 -8.80 18.23
CA THR A 476 14.05 -9.64 17.46
C THR A 476 15.06 -8.86 16.63
N ASN A 477 14.89 -7.54 16.46
CA ASN A 477 15.95 -6.67 15.92
C ASN A 477 17.10 -6.47 16.93
N ARG A 478 16.88 -6.79 18.22
CA ARG A 478 17.83 -6.59 19.33
C ARG A 478 18.27 -7.91 19.99
N ILE A 479 17.48 -8.98 19.88
CA ILE A 479 17.83 -10.33 20.36
C ILE A 479 17.44 -11.44 19.35
N GLU A 480 18.41 -12.28 18.96
CA GLU A 480 18.19 -13.51 18.19
C GLU A 480 17.60 -14.58 19.12
N VAL A 481 16.53 -15.28 18.74
CA VAL A 481 15.97 -16.38 19.52
C VAL A 481 16.10 -17.69 18.73
N GLU A 482 16.54 -18.76 19.39
CA GLU A 482 16.89 -20.02 18.75
C GLU A 482 16.31 -21.22 19.52
N ASN A 483 15.16 -21.74 19.07
CA ASN A 483 14.51 -22.91 19.70
C ASN A 483 15.18 -24.23 19.28
N ARG A 484 15.75 -24.96 20.25
CA ARG A 484 16.32 -26.31 20.08
C ARG A 484 15.59 -27.41 20.85
N ALA A 485 14.40 -27.15 21.39
CA ALA A 485 13.61 -28.20 22.02
C ALA A 485 13.24 -29.32 21.02
N LEU A 486 13.17 -30.57 21.50
CA LEU A 486 12.82 -31.71 20.65
C LEU A 486 11.75 -32.61 21.28
N GLY A 487 10.70 -32.83 20.49
CA GLY A 487 9.54 -33.59 20.91
C GLY A 487 9.87 -35.03 21.30
N GLY A 488 9.22 -35.48 22.37
CA GLY A 488 9.41 -36.81 22.93
C GLY A 488 10.69 -37.00 23.76
N ARG A 489 11.56 -35.99 23.91
CA ARG A 489 12.81 -36.09 24.70
C ARG A 489 12.55 -35.72 26.16
N SER A 490 13.37 -36.29 27.04
CA SER A 490 13.48 -35.94 28.45
C SER A 490 14.74 -35.11 28.69
N SER A 491 14.93 -34.60 29.91
CA SER A 491 16.21 -34.00 30.33
C SER A 491 17.40 -34.95 30.07
N ARG A 492 17.21 -36.26 30.30
CA ARG A 492 18.18 -37.33 29.98
C ARG A 492 18.46 -37.44 28.49
N THR A 493 17.44 -37.77 27.68
CA THR A 493 17.70 -38.15 26.28
C THR A 493 18.12 -36.95 25.44
N TYR A 494 17.80 -35.73 25.87
CA TYR A 494 18.37 -34.52 25.29
C TYR A 494 19.91 -34.44 25.45
N LEU A 495 20.48 -34.97 26.55
CA LEU A 495 21.93 -35.10 26.69
C LEU A 495 22.47 -36.28 25.86
N THR A 496 21.86 -37.46 25.98
CA THR A 496 22.43 -38.70 25.43
C THR A 496 22.24 -38.86 23.91
N GLU A 497 21.27 -38.18 23.31
CA GLU A 497 21.18 -37.96 21.85
C GLU A 497 22.10 -36.82 21.35
N GLY A 498 22.88 -36.20 22.24
CA GLY A 498 23.86 -35.15 21.92
C GLY A 498 23.25 -33.78 21.61
N LEU A 499 21.95 -33.58 21.85
CA LEU A 499 21.24 -32.33 21.57
C LEU A 499 21.74 -31.20 22.48
N TRP A 500 22.02 -31.49 23.76
CA TRP A 500 22.64 -30.51 24.66
C TRP A 500 23.98 -30.00 24.12
N LYS A 501 24.87 -30.87 23.65
CA LYS A 501 26.17 -30.43 23.12
C LYS A 501 25.99 -29.45 21.96
N LYS A 502 25.07 -29.77 21.03
CA LYS A 502 24.74 -28.91 19.88
C LYS A 502 24.21 -27.53 20.32
N SER A 503 23.43 -27.48 21.39
CA SER A 503 22.93 -26.22 21.98
C SER A 503 24.03 -25.44 22.72
N LEU A 504 24.88 -26.12 23.50
CA LEU A 504 26.00 -25.53 24.23
C LEU A 504 27.08 -24.93 23.31
N ASP A 505 27.34 -25.57 22.17
CA ASP A 505 28.31 -25.09 21.17
C ASP A 505 27.91 -23.73 20.57
N ARG A 506 26.64 -23.32 20.69
CA ARG A 506 26.06 -22.09 20.13
C ARG A 506 26.05 -20.90 21.10
N LEU A 507 26.22 -21.16 22.40
CA LEU A 507 26.19 -20.14 23.46
C LEU A 507 27.50 -19.33 23.53
N ARG A 508 27.38 -18.00 23.56
CA ARG A 508 28.46 -17.03 23.76
C ARG A 508 28.29 -16.30 25.11
N LYS A 509 29.30 -15.50 25.48
CA LYS A 509 29.31 -14.75 26.73
C LYS A 509 28.23 -13.66 26.73
N GLY A 510 27.27 -13.79 27.65
CA GLY A 510 26.11 -12.91 27.82
C GLY A 510 24.95 -13.19 26.87
N ASP A 511 24.92 -14.38 26.25
CA ASP A 511 23.68 -14.95 25.71
C ASP A 511 22.85 -15.56 26.86
N TYR A 512 21.57 -15.84 26.61
CA TYR A 512 20.65 -16.48 27.54
C TYR A 512 20.35 -17.92 27.10
N VAL A 513 20.05 -18.83 28.05
CA VAL A 513 19.50 -20.15 27.74
C VAL A 513 18.31 -20.47 28.63
N MET A 514 17.15 -20.71 28.03
CA MET A 514 15.94 -21.18 28.70
C MET A 514 15.84 -22.70 28.63
N MET A 515 15.51 -23.36 29.76
CA MET A 515 15.37 -24.80 29.82
C MET A 515 14.09 -25.25 30.54
N GLN A 516 13.27 -26.07 29.87
CA GLN A 516 12.03 -26.62 30.43
C GLN A 516 11.86 -28.10 30.03
N PHE A 517 11.86 -28.98 31.03
CA PHE A 517 11.69 -30.44 30.88
C PHE A 517 10.80 -30.99 32.00
N GLY A 518 10.39 -32.25 31.88
CA GLY A 518 9.68 -33.00 32.93
C GLY A 518 8.56 -33.90 32.41
N HIS A 519 7.89 -33.53 31.31
CA HIS A 519 6.73 -34.29 30.82
C HIS A 519 7.07 -35.72 30.41
N ASN A 520 8.28 -35.92 29.89
CA ASN A 520 8.77 -37.19 29.35
C ASN A 520 9.69 -37.93 30.34
N ASP A 521 10.26 -37.22 31.31
CA ASP A 521 11.18 -37.71 32.33
C ASP A 521 10.53 -38.72 33.30
N GLY A 522 9.20 -38.69 33.45
CA GLY A 522 8.42 -39.63 34.27
C GLY A 522 8.02 -40.95 33.60
N GLY A 523 8.54 -41.26 32.40
CA GLY A 523 8.19 -42.46 31.62
C GLY A 523 8.83 -43.78 32.10
N LYS A 524 9.06 -44.71 31.15
CA LYS A 524 9.87 -45.92 31.39
C LYS A 524 11.36 -45.60 31.22
N MET A 525 12.24 -46.30 31.94
CA MET A 525 13.69 -45.98 32.00
C MET A 525 14.55 -46.80 31.04
N PHE A 526 14.36 -48.12 30.98
CA PHE A 526 15.18 -49.03 30.16
C PHE A 526 14.35 -49.84 29.15
N ASP A 527 13.10 -50.16 29.50
CA ASP A 527 12.25 -51.07 28.72
C ASP A 527 11.01 -50.42 28.08
N GLY A 528 10.52 -51.04 27.00
CA GLY A 528 9.32 -50.61 26.26
C GLY A 528 9.56 -49.47 25.28
N ASP A 529 8.53 -49.14 24.51
CA ASP A 529 8.62 -48.42 23.22
C ASP A 529 9.16 -46.98 23.25
N ARG A 530 9.38 -46.40 24.44
CA ARG A 530 9.95 -45.04 24.65
C ARG A 530 10.74 -44.98 25.98
N PRO A 531 11.94 -45.61 26.07
CA PRO A 531 12.71 -45.78 27.29
C PRO A 531 13.57 -44.53 27.59
N ARG A 532 12.91 -43.47 28.11
CA ARG A 532 13.46 -42.10 28.17
C ARG A 532 13.50 -41.48 29.56
N ALA A 533 13.02 -42.14 30.61
CA ALA A 533 12.93 -41.55 31.95
C ALA A 533 14.29 -41.23 32.58
N SER A 534 14.31 -40.19 33.43
CA SER A 534 15.38 -39.93 34.39
C SER A 534 15.05 -40.57 35.75
N ILE A 535 16.00 -40.61 36.68
CA ILE A 535 15.65 -40.87 38.09
C ILE A 535 14.81 -39.67 38.59
N LYS A 536 13.77 -39.97 39.36
CA LYS A 536 12.92 -38.96 40.03
C LYS A 536 13.68 -38.33 41.19
N GLY A 537 13.69 -37.00 41.25
CA GLY A 537 14.40 -36.25 42.29
C GLY A 537 15.42 -35.28 41.75
N ASN A 538 16.11 -34.63 42.68
CA ASN A 538 17.07 -33.56 42.45
C ASN A 538 18.47 -33.86 43.03
N GLY A 539 18.75 -35.09 43.47
CA GLY A 539 20.08 -35.50 43.97
C GLY A 539 21.06 -35.80 42.85
N ASP A 540 22.17 -36.48 43.17
CA ASP A 540 23.20 -36.91 42.19
C ASP A 540 23.13 -38.43 41.91
N GLU A 541 21.96 -39.05 42.14
CA GLU A 541 21.75 -40.48 41.95
C GLU A 541 21.98 -40.89 40.49
N SER A 542 22.52 -42.10 40.28
CA SER A 542 22.69 -42.72 38.97
C SER A 542 22.40 -44.22 38.99
N ILE A 543 21.89 -44.76 37.89
CA ILE A 543 21.69 -46.21 37.68
C ILE A 543 22.16 -46.62 36.29
N ASP A 544 22.97 -47.67 36.21
CA ASP A 544 23.38 -48.28 34.95
C ASP A 544 22.35 -49.29 34.48
N GLY A 545 22.06 -49.31 33.18
CA GLY A 545 21.22 -50.32 32.56
C GLY A 545 21.40 -50.38 31.05
N VAL A 546 20.68 -51.29 30.40
CA VAL A 546 20.71 -51.44 28.94
C VAL A 546 19.37 -50.99 28.39
N VAL A 547 19.37 -50.04 27.46
CA VAL A 547 18.17 -49.56 26.79
C VAL A 547 17.69 -50.64 25.82
N ALA A 548 16.59 -51.33 26.14
CA ALA A 548 16.12 -52.52 25.44
C ALA A 548 15.88 -52.30 23.93
N GLU A 549 15.42 -51.10 23.56
CA GLU A 549 15.19 -50.71 22.15
C GLU A 549 16.49 -50.63 21.33
N THR A 550 17.62 -50.28 21.95
CA THR A 550 18.89 -50.01 21.24
C THR A 550 20.03 -50.97 21.57
N GLY A 551 19.87 -51.80 22.62
CA GLY A 551 20.93 -52.66 23.16
C GLY A 551 22.11 -51.91 23.79
N LYS A 552 22.04 -50.58 23.94
CA LYS A 552 23.14 -49.76 24.48
C LYS A 552 23.10 -49.71 26.00
N ALA A 553 24.26 -49.92 26.63
CA ALA A 553 24.46 -49.60 28.03
C ALA A 553 24.48 -48.06 28.23
N GLU A 554 23.77 -47.57 29.25
CA GLU A 554 23.66 -46.15 29.58
C GLU A 554 23.55 -45.95 31.09
N THR A 555 24.28 -44.96 31.61
CA THR A 555 24.16 -44.47 32.99
C THR A 555 23.09 -43.38 33.05
N VAL A 556 22.07 -43.59 33.88
CA VAL A 556 20.88 -42.73 33.99
C VAL A 556 20.89 -41.96 35.30
N HIS A 557 20.96 -40.63 35.24
CA HIS A 557 21.01 -39.75 36.40
C HIS A 557 19.62 -39.24 36.84
N SER A 558 19.57 -38.52 37.96
CA SER A 558 18.39 -37.75 38.40
C SER A 558 18.04 -36.60 37.44
N PHE A 559 16.77 -36.21 37.44
CA PHE A 559 16.28 -35.05 36.68
C PHE A 559 17.07 -33.77 37.00
N GLY A 560 17.26 -33.50 38.29
CA GLY A 560 18.02 -32.35 38.77
C GLY A 560 19.47 -32.34 38.33
N TRP A 561 20.12 -33.52 38.29
CA TRP A 561 21.50 -33.66 37.83
C TRP A 561 21.66 -33.19 36.38
N TYR A 562 20.75 -33.58 35.47
CA TYR A 562 20.80 -33.14 34.08
C TYR A 562 20.63 -31.62 33.95
N LEU A 563 19.68 -31.02 34.68
CA LEU A 563 19.50 -29.55 34.68
C LEU A 563 20.73 -28.83 35.26
N ARG A 564 21.27 -29.29 36.40
CA ARG A 564 22.51 -28.72 36.97
C ARG A 564 23.68 -28.81 36.01
N LYS A 565 23.81 -29.92 35.26
CA LYS A 565 24.82 -30.05 34.21
C LYS A 565 24.65 -29.00 33.11
N TYR A 566 23.42 -28.81 32.60
CA TYR A 566 23.14 -27.79 31.58
C TYR A 566 23.45 -26.37 32.07
N ILE A 567 23.08 -26.07 33.31
CA ILE A 567 23.36 -24.78 33.96
C ILE A 567 24.87 -24.55 34.12
N ALA A 568 25.61 -25.54 34.62
CA ALA A 568 27.06 -25.44 34.82
C ALA A 568 27.81 -25.25 33.51
N ASP A 569 27.49 -26.05 32.50
CA ASP A 569 28.06 -25.97 31.16
C ASP A 569 27.76 -24.59 30.52
N ALA A 570 26.54 -24.06 30.65
CA ALA A 570 26.17 -22.73 30.14
C ALA A 570 26.90 -21.58 30.86
N LYS A 571 27.01 -21.65 32.19
CA LYS A 571 27.77 -20.66 32.98
C LYS A 571 29.26 -20.68 32.64
N ALA A 572 29.83 -21.85 32.33
CA ALA A 572 31.22 -21.96 31.87
C ALA A 572 31.46 -21.28 30.51
N LYS A 573 30.45 -21.16 29.64
CA LYS A 573 30.47 -20.33 28.42
C LYS A 573 30.25 -18.84 28.68
N GLY A 574 29.91 -18.46 29.91
CA GLY A 574 29.52 -17.10 30.27
C GLY A 574 28.09 -16.73 29.85
N ALA A 575 27.24 -17.71 29.51
CA ALA A 575 25.83 -17.50 29.24
C ALA A 575 25.00 -17.48 30.53
N ILE A 576 23.77 -16.95 30.45
CA ILE A 576 22.85 -16.73 31.56
C ILE A 576 21.72 -17.79 31.50
N PRO A 577 21.78 -18.84 32.33
CA PRO A 577 20.75 -19.87 32.35
C PRO A 577 19.50 -19.44 33.13
N ILE A 578 18.35 -19.75 32.54
CA ILE A 578 16.99 -19.53 33.05
C ILE A 578 16.29 -20.89 33.01
N VAL A 579 15.85 -21.38 34.17
CA VAL A 579 15.11 -22.63 34.30
C VAL A 579 13.62 -22.32 34.41
N LEU A 580 12.77 -23.10 33.73
CA LEU A 580 11.32 -22.96 33.80
C LEU A 580 10.71 -24.27 34.32
N SER A 581 9.72 -24.17 35.20
CA SER A 581 8.86 -25.32 35.53
C SER A 581 8.04 -25.72 34.29
N GLN A 582 7.73 -27.01 34.14
CA GLN A 582 6.95 -27.52 33.00
C GLN A 582 5.56 -26.88 32.93
N VAL A 583 5.01 -26.60 31.74
CA VAL A 583 3.61 -26.18 31.60
C VAL A 583 2.66 -27.22 32.21
N PRO A 584 1.50 -26.83 32.77
CA PRO A 584 0.54 -27.78 33.29
C PRO A 584 -0.09 -28.62 32.18
N ARG A 585 -0.61 -29.78 32.58
CA ARG A 585 -1.53 -30.59 31.77
C ARG A 585 -2.95 -30.09 31.99
N ASP A 586 -3.84 -30.34 31.03
CA ASP A 586 -5.28 -30.15 31.20
C ASP A 586 -5.84 -31.21 32.17
N ARG A 587 -5.65 -30.95 33.46
CA ARG A 587 -6.00 -31.83 34.57
C ARG A 587 -6.38 -30.99 35.77
N TRP A 588 -7.58 -31.24 36.27
CA TRP A 588 -8.21 -30.41 37.27
C TRP A 588 -8.57 -31.20 38.52
N GLN A 589 -8.53 -30.54 39.66
CA GLN A 589 -9.06 -31.00 40.94
C GLN A 589 -9.78 -29.83 41.60
N GLU A 590 -11.08 -29.99 41.88
CA GLU A 590 -11.91 -28.96 42.52
C GLU A 590 -11.83 -27.59 41.79
N SER A 591 -11.96 -27.63 40.46
CA SER A 591 -11.85 -26.48 39.55
C SER A 591 -10.51 -25.72 39.62
N ARG A 592 -9.44 -26.37 40.07
CA ARG A 592 -8.06 -25.88 39.99
C ARG A 592 -7.15 -26.80 39.21
N VAL A 593 -6.23 -26.23 38.45
CA VAL A 593 -5.27 -26.98 37.63
C VAL A 593 -4.24 -27.68 38.54
N ILE A 594 -3.96 -28.95 38.26
CA ILE A 594 -3.01 -29.74 39.05
C ILE A 594 -1.58 -29.26 38.78
N ARG A 595 -1.00 -28.62 39.79
CA ARG A 595 0.35 -28.05 39.78
C ARG A 595 1.44 -29.12 39.89
N SER A 596 2.62 -28.80 39.35
CA SER A 596 3.85 -29.62 39.44
C SER A 596 4.78 -29.13 40.57
N ASP A 597 4.19 -28.60 41.65
CA ASP A 597 4.86 -27.97 42.79
C ASP A 597 5.49 -28.97 43.78
N ARG A 598 5.37 -30.28 43.50
CA ARG A 598 5.86 -31.39 44.34
C ARG A 598 6.76 -32.38 43.61
N ASP A 599 6.94 -32.23 42.31
CA ASP A 599 7.70 -33.15 41.45
C ASP A 599 8.66 -32.40 40.50
N TYR A 600 8.54 -32.55 39.19
CA TYR A 600 9.47 -32.01 38.20
C TYR A 600 9.54 -30.47 38.21
N GLY A 601 8.43 -29.78 38.50
CA GLY A 601 8.45 -28.31 38.68
C GLY A 601 9.26 -27.89 39.91
N LEU A 602 9.06 -28.59 41.04
CA LEU A 602 9.85 -28.40 42.26
C LEU A 602 11.33 -28.73 42.05
N TRP A 603 11.66 -29.83 41.39
CA TRP A 603 13.05 -30.22 41.14
C TRP A 603 13.75 -29.28 40.16
N ALA A 604 13.03 -28.73 39.16
CA ALA A 604 13.55 -27.68 38.28
C ALA A 604 13.89 -26.42 39.08
N LYS A 605 12.99 -25.97 39.97
CA LYS A 605 13.24 -24.86 40.89
C LYS A 605 14.46 -25.10 41.77
N GLN A 606 14.54 -26.27 42.42
CA GLN A 606 15.64 -26.61 43.31
C GLN A 606 16.99 -26.71 42.56
N ALA A 607 17.01 -27.22 41.32
CA ALA A 607 18.22 -27.24 40.49
C ALA A 607 18.71 -25.82 40.16
N ALA A 608 17.78 -24.89 39.89
CA ALA A 608 18.10 -23.48 39.68
C ALA A 608 18.63 -22.81 40.95
N GLU A 609 17.96 -23.00 42.08
CA GLU A 609 18.36 -22.46 43.39
C GLU A 609 19.75 -22.96 43.82
N GLN A 610 20.01 -24.27 43.73
CA GLN A 610 21.30 -24.90 44.07
C GLN A 610 22.49 -24.37 43.25
N THR A 611 22.22 -23.84 42.06
CA THR A 611 23.24 -23.36 41.12
C THR A 611 23.26 -21.83 40.98
N GLY A 612 22.32 -21.13 41.61
CA GLY A 612 22.08 -19.69 41.41
C GLY A 612 21.76 -19.34 39.95
N ALA A 613 21.00 -20.18 39.24
CA ALA A 613 20.40 -19.83 37.96
C ALA A 613 19.10 -19.02 38.17
N LEU A 614 18.65 -18.32 37.13
CA LEU A 614 17.34 -17.67 37.18
C LEU A 614 16.24 -18.74 37.07
N PHE A 615 15.08 -18.50 37.69
CA PHE A 615 13.95 -19.42 37.67
C PHE A 615 12.64 -18.69 37.38
N ILE A 616 11.85 -19.22 36.46
CA ILE A 616 10.47 -18.79 36.17
C ILE A 616 9.54 -19.93 36.57
N ASP A 617 8.56 -19.64 37.42
CA ASP A 617 7.54 -20.64 37.80
C ASP A 617 6.39 -20.68 36.77
N LEU A 618 6.75 -21.04 35.53
CA LEU A 618 5.83 -21.07 34.40
C LEU A 618 4.61 -21.97 34.65
N ASN A 619 4.77 -23.06 35.42
CA ASN A 619 3.67 -23.93 35.81
C ASN A 619 2.56 -23.16 36.54
N GLU A 620 2.91 -22.36 37.56
CA GLU A 620 1.95 -21.57 38.34
C GLU A 620 1.35 -20.41 37.52
N ILE A 621 2.14 -19.73 36.68
CA ILE A 621 1.65 -18.65 35.81
C ILE A 621 0.58 -19.19 34.84
N VAL A 622 0.87 -20.29 34.15
CA VAL A 622 -0.09 -20.93 33.23
C VAL A 622 -1.28 -21.52 33.99
N CYS A 623 -1.09 -22.13 35.16
CA CYS A 623 -2.20 -22.63 35.98
C CYS A 623 -3.21 -21.52 36.29
N ARG A 624 -2.75 -20.31 36.66
CA ARG A 624 -3.64 -19.17 36.89
C ARG A 624 -4.37 -18.74 35.63
N ARG A 625 -3.65 -18.59 34.51
CA ARG A 625 -4.25 -18.21 33.23
C ARG A 625 -5.30 -19.21 32.75
N TYR A 626 -5.10 -20.49 33.00
CA TYR A 626 -6.09 -21.54 32.71
C TYR A 626 -7.26 -21.48 33.69
N GLU A 627 -7.03 -21.31 34.99
CA GLU A 627 -8.08 -21.13 36.01
C GLU A 627 -8.98 -19.90 35.73
N GLU A 628 -8.42 -18.81 35.20
CA GLU A 628 -9.14 -17.62 34.73
C GLU A 628 -10.05 -17.91 33.51
N LEU A 629 -9.62 -18.80 32.60
CA LEU A 629 -10.37 -19.20 31.41
C LEU A 629 -11.45 -20.25 31.71
N GLY A 630 -11.22 -21.09 32.73
CA GLY A 630 -12.12 -22.15 33.17
C GLY A 630 -11.95 -23.48 32.42
N GLU A 631 -12.14 -24.58 33.15
CA GLU A 631 -11.93 -25.97 32.70
C GLU A 631 -12.56 -26.30 31.34
N GLU A 632 -13.84 -25.99 31.14
CA GLU A 632 -14.55 -26.25 29.87
C GLU A 632 -13.89 -25.53 28.68
N LYS A 633 -13.46 -24.28 28.88
CA LYS A 633 -12.86 -23.47 27.82
C LYS A 633 -11.45 -23.95 27.50
N VAL A 634 -10.66 -24.25 28.52
CA VAL A 634 -9.28 -24.75 28.37
C VAL A 634 -9.29 -26.07 27.61
N GLY A 635 -10.07 -27.06 28.04
CA GLY A 635 -10.13 -28.37 27.37
C GLY A 635 -10.72 -28.31 25.95
N ARG A 636 -11.67 -27.40 25.68
CA ARG A 636 -12.28 -27.25 24.35
C ARG A 636 -11.39 -26.49 23.36
N GLU A 637 -10.80 -25.37 23.78
CA GLU A 637 -10.17 -24.40 22.89
C GLU A 637 -8.64 -24.51 22.89
N LEU A 638 -8.01 -24.87 24.01
CA LEU A 638 -6.55 -24.88 24.14
C LEU A 638 -5.91 -26.27 23.99
N PHE A 639 -6.70 -27.35 24.10
CA PHE A 639 -6.26 -28.73 23.97
C PHE A 639 -7.13 -29.49 22.94
N THR A 640 -6.77 -30.75 22.66
CA THR A 640 -7.63 -31.67 21.90
C THR A 640 -8.30 -32.66 22.88
N PRO A 641 -9.46 -33.25 22.55
CA PRO A 641 -10.15 -34.19 23.44
C PRO A 641 -9.32 -35.42 23.85
N ASP A 642 -8.31 -35.77 23.05
CA ASP A 642 -7.47 -36.96 23.22
C ASP A 642 -6.05 -36.65 23.75
N ASP A 643 -5.64 -35.38 23.85
CA ASP A 643 -4.32 -34.97 24.39
C ASP A 643 -4.42 -33.82 25.41
N TRP A 644 -4.27 -34.16 26.69
CA TRP A 644 -4.22 -33.22 27.82
C TRP A 644 -2.81 -32.64 28.11
N THR A 645 -1.80 -32.90 27.27
CA THR A 645 -0.40 -32.50 27.52
C THR A 645 0.12 -31.50 26.50
N HIS A 646 -0.28 -31.62 25.24
CA HIS A 646 0.11 -30.68 24.19
C HIS A 646 -1.05 -29.74 23.87
N THR A 647 -0.75 -28.45 23.76
CA THR A 647 -1.74 -27.43 23.42
C THR A 647 -1.96 -27.33 21.91
N ARG A 648 -3.15 -26.88 21.52
CA ARG A 648 -3.39 -26.24 20.22
C ARG A 648 -2.60 -24.93 20.09
N ARG A 649 -2.67 -24.31 18.91
CA ARG A 649 -2.01 -23.01 18.62
C ARG A 649 -2.32 -21.99 19.72
N GLU A 650 -3.59 -21.82 20.02
CA GLU A 650 -4.13 -20.83 20.95
C GLU A 650 -3.56 -21.05 22.36
N GLY A 651 -3.47 -22.31 22.81
CA GLY A 651 -2.86 -22.65 24.09
C GLY A 651 -1.34 -22.44 24.11
N ALA A 652 -0.66 -22.71 22.99
CA ALA A 652 0.79 -22.50 22.87
C ALA A 652 1.16 -21.01 22.80
N GLU A 653 0.35 -20.18 22.15
CA GLU A 653 0.46 -18.71 22.12
C GLU A 653 0.20 -18.12 23.52
N ILE A 654 -0.83 -18.60 24.24
CA ILE A 654 -1.06 -18.23 25.65
C ILE A 654 0.14 -18.62 26.54
N ASN A 655 0.66 -19.83 26.38
CA ASN A 655 1.81 -20.30 27.16
C ASN A 655 3.08 -19.49 26.88
N ALA A 656 3.27 -19.04 25.64
CA ALA A 656 4.37 -18.15 25.28
C ALA A 656 4.25 -16.77 25.92
N ALA A 657 3.03 -16.21 25.98
CA ALA A 657 2.76 -14.97 26.70
C ALA A 657 3.03 -15.13 28.21
N CYS A 658 2.68 -16.26 28.81
CA CYS A 658 3.01 -16.57 30.20
C CYS A 658 4.53 -16.73 30.45
N VAL A 659 5.32 -17.15 29.46
CA VAL A 659 6.79 -17.12 29.55
C VAL A 659 7.31 -15.68 29.51
N ALA A 660 6.74 -14.81 28.68
CA ALA A 660 7.10 -13.39 28.63
C ALA A 660 6.79 -12.67 29.95
N GLU A 661 5.57 -12.84 30.48
CA GLU A 661 5.16 -12.42 31.83
C GLU A 661 6.14 -12.95 32.90
N GLY A 662 6.51 -14.23 32.80
CA GLY A 662 7.53 -14.84 33.65
C GLY A 662 8.88 -14.11 33.61
N VAL A 663 9.34 -13.70 32.42
CA VAL A 663 10.57 -12.91 32.25
C VAL A 663 10.44 -11.53 32.89
N GLU A 664 9.28 -10.87 32.81
CA GLU A 664 8.99 -9.59 33.50
C GLU A 664 9.09 -9.70 35.02
N THR A 665 8.87 -10.87 35.62
CA THR A 665 9.02 -11.06 37.07
C THR A 665 10.47 -11.22 37.55
N LEU A 666 11.41 -11.61 36.68
CA LEU A 666 12.79 -11.94 37.06
C LEU A 666 13.55 -10.72 37.62
N ARG A 667 14.07 -10.78 38.85
CA ARG A 667 14.90 -9.69 39.38
C ARG A 667 16.25 -9.63 38.66
N ASP A 668 16.71 -8.41 38.40
CA ASP A 668 18.03 -8.09 37.83
C ASP A 668 18.40 -8.81 36.53
N CYS A 669 17.39 -9.19 35.74
CA CYS A 669 17.58 -9.87 34.44
C CYS A 669 17.45 -8.87 33.28
N SER A 670 18.56 -8.62 32.57
CA SER A 670 18.59 -7.76 31.38
C SER A 670 17.81 -8.31 30.18
N LEU A 671 17.34 -9.57 30.23
CA LEU A 671 16.49 -10.13 29.17
C LEU A 671 15.18 -9.34 28.98
N LYS A 672 14.65 -8.73 30.05
CA LYS A 672 13.46 -7.88 30.00
C LYS A 672 13.57 -6.71 29.04
N THR A 673 14.76 -6.11 28.90
CA THR A 673 14.92 -4.92 28.05
C THR A 673 14.79 -5.26 26.57
N PHE A 674 14.82 -6.55 26.23
CA PHE A 674 14.57 -7.07 24.90
C PHE A 674 13.13 -7.56 24.73
N LEU A 675 12.24 -7.51 25.73
CA LEU A 675 10.81 -7.76 25.49
C LEU A 675 10.29 -6.71 24.49
N ARG A 676 9.32 -7.07 23.63
CA ARG A 676 8.62 -6.05 22.84
C ARG A 676 7.70 -5.27 23.77
N GLU A 677 7.64 -3.96 23.59
CA GLU A 677 6.40 -3.24 23.89
C GLU A 677 5.32 -3.84 22.96
N ASP A 678 4.21 -4.28 23.53
CA ASP A 678 3.50 -5.48 23.07
C ASP A 678 2.78 -5.34 21.70
N GLU A 679 3.53 -5.53 20.60
CA GLU A 679 3.03 -5.75 19.24
C GLU A 679 3.73 -6.96 18.58
N GLY A 680 2.94 -7.96 18.17
CA GLY A 680 3.36 -9.35 17.83
C GLY A 680 4.37 -9.54 16.67
N LYS A 681 4.93 -10.76 16.55
CA LYS A 681 6.36 -10.97 16.20
C LYS A 681 6.64 -12.25 15.34
N SER A 682 7.93 -12.55 15.11
CA SER A 682 8.51 -13.59 14.22
C SER A 682 9.94 -14.06 14.63
N ALA A 683 10.42 -15.20 14.08
CA ALA A 683 11.66 -15.97 14.41
C ALA A 683 12.56 -16.32 13.18
N GLU A 684 13.80 -16.84 13.35
CA GLU A 684 14.81 -17.02 12.26
C GLU A 684 15.66 -18.35 12.23
N THR A 685 16.36 -18.62 11.10
CA THR A 685 16.95 -19.94 10.69
C THR A 685 18.43 -19.90 10.16
N GLN A 686 18.89 -20.91 9.39
CA GLN A 686 20.30 -21.18 8.98
C GLN A 686 20.87 -20.27 7.84
N SER A 687 22.19 -20.02 7.80
CA SER A 687 22.74 -18.78 7.17
C SER A 687 23.82 -18.82 6.06
N SER A 688 24.24 -19.95 5.45
CA SER A 688 25.17 -19.94 4.27
C SER A 688 25.33 -21.31 3.58
N TRP A 689 25.57 -21.33 2.26
CA TRP A 689 25.92 -22.51 1.44
C TRP A 689 27.09 -22.20 0.47
N GLN A 690 28.00 -23.16 0.26
CA GLN A 690 29.22 -22.98 -0.54
C GLN A 690 29.50 -24.20 -1.43
N PHE A 691 29.76 -23.98 -2.72
CA PHE A 691 29.97 -25.00 -3.76
C PHE A 691 31.19 -24.69 -4.64
N HIS A 692 31.95 -25.71 -5.00
CA HIS A 692 33.02 -25.65 -5.99
C HIS A 692 32.74 -26.66 -7.10
N PHE A 693 32.83 -26.24 -8.36
CA PHE A 693 32.48 -27.05 -9.52
C PHE A 693 33.72 -27.63 -10.22
N GLY A 694 33.59 -28.84 -10.76
CA GLY A 694 34.61 -29.47 -11.63
C GLY A 694 35.11 -30.83 -11.12
N ASP A 695 36.27 -31.25 -11.62
CA ASP A 695 36.89 -32.55 -11.30
C ASP A 695 38.13 -32.45 -10.39
N GLY A 696 38.54 -31.23 -10.02
CA GLY A 696 39.67 -30.97 -9.12
C GLY A 696 39.38 -31.29 -7.65
N PRO A 697 40.35 -31.09 -6.75
CA PRO A 697 40.08 -31.11 -5.31
C PRO A 697 39.36 -29.81 -4.91
N ALA A 698 38.19 -29.92 -4.28
CA ALA A 698 37.54 -28.76 -3.66
C ALA A 698 38.38 -28.20 -2.50
N GLU A 699 38.31 -26.89 -2.31
CA GLU A 699 38.77 -26.26 -1.07
C GLU A 699 37.96 -26.79 0.12
N SER A 700 38.62 -26.95 1.27
CA SER A 700 38.06 -27.62 2.47
C SER A 700 36.83 -26.96 3.12
N ARG A 701 36.35 -25.83 2.57
CA ARG A 701 35.15 -25.09 3.00
C ARG A 701 33.98 -25.20 2.03
N HIS A 702 34.22 -25.67 0.80
CA HIS A 702 33.20 -25.78 -0.25
C HIS A 702 32.74 -27.23 -0.43
N SER A 703 31.44 -27.42 -0.70
CA SER A 703 30.92 -28.71 -1.17
C SER A 703 31.38 -28.94 -2.61
N HIS A 704 31.98 -30.08 -2.91
CA HIS A 704 32.41 -30.39 -4.27
C HIS A 704 31.24 -30.89 -5.13
N VAL A 705 31.06 -30.32 -6.32
CA VAL A 705 30.01 -30.68 -7.27
C VAL A 705 30.64 -30.97 -8.64
N ARG A 706 30.67 -32.24 -9.03
CA ARG A 706 31.19 -32.67 -10.33
C ARG A 706 30.18 -32.40 -11.45
N PRO A 707 30.60 -32.29 -12.72
CA PRO A 707 29.68 -32.10 -13.84
C PRO A 707 28.55 -33.15 -13.94
N ASN A 708 28.82 -34.37 -13.47
CA ASN A 708 27.87 -35.49 -13.47
C ASN A 708 27.13 -35.69 -12.13
N ASP A 709 27.29 -34.78 -11.15
CA ASP A 709 26.52 -34.84 -9.90
C ASP A 709 25.08 -34.34 -10.15
N GLU A 710 24.23 -35.26 -10.60
CA GLU A 710 22.79 -35.03 -10.75
C GLU A 710 22.17 -34.58 -9.41
N TYR A 711 21.25 -33.63 -9.48
CA TYR A 711 20.44 -33.19 -8.35
C TYR A 711 19.70 -34.40 -7.72
N SER A 712 19.76 -34.50 -6.40
CA SER A 712 18.91 -35.41 -5.63
C SER A 712 18.36 -34.75 -4.38
N SER A 713 17.10 -35.00 -4.06
CA SER A 713 16.44 -34.49 -2.84
C SER A 713 17.04 -35.01 -1.54
N GLN A 714 17.85 -36.08 -1.60
CA GLN A 714 18.63 -36.54 -0.45
C GLN A 714 19.88 -35.68 -0.21
N ARG A 715 20.49 -35.17 -1.29
CA ARG A 715 21.64 -34.26 -1.23
C ARG A 715 21.20 -32.80 -1.01
N GLY A 716 20.00 -32.45 -1.49
CA GLY A 716 19.46 -31.10 -1.50
C GLY A 716 20.09 -30.20 -2.57
N TYR A 717 20.98 -30.71 -3.43
CA TYR A 717 21.57 -29.95 -4.53
C TYR A 717 22.14 -30.84 -5.64
N GLY A 718 22.43 -30.24 -6.80
CA GLY A 718 23.14 -30.85 -7.93
C GLY A 718 22.66 -30.30 -9.28
N PHE A 719 23.10 -30.90 -10.38
CA PHE A 719 22.68 -30.51 -11.73
C PHE A 719 21.37 -31.18 -12.16
N LEU A 720 20.43 -30.39 -12.69
CA LEU A 720 19.22 -30.90 -13.34
C LEU A 720 19.56 -31.46 -14.72
N LYS A 721 18.86 -32.53 -15.13
CA LYS A 721 18.94 -33.03 -16.52
C LYS A 721 18.35 -32.00 -17.47
N THR A 722 19.09 -31.70 -18.53
CA THR A 722 18.60 -30.92 -19.66
C THR A 722 18.92 -31.67 -20.96
N ASP A 723 18.08 -31.49 -21.98
CA ASP A 723 18.27 -32.13 -23.30
C ASP A 723 19.32 -31.39 -24.16
N SER A 724 20.26 -30.66 -23.55
CA SER A 724 21.17 -29.75 -24.24
C SER A 724 22.56 -29.67 -23.60
N ASP A 725 23.59 -30.08 -24.33
CA ASP A 725 25.00 -29.96 -23.92
C ASP A 725 25.51 -28.50 -23.86
N LYS A 726 24.67 -27.50 -24.16
CA LYS A 726 25.06 -26.10 -24.27
C LYS A 726 24.93 -25.28 -22.99
N ALA A 727 24.18 -25.75 -22.01
CA ALA A 727 23.98 -25.08 -20.74
C ALA A 727 23.82 -26.09 -19.60
N ALA A 728 24.35 -25.75 -18.43
CA ALA A 728 24.17 -26.54 -17.20
C ALA A 728 23.15 -25.84 -16.31
N VAL A 729 22.31 -26.58 -15.58
CA VAL A 729 21.34 -26.01 -14.64
C VAL A 729 21.60 -26.59 -13.26
N PHE A 730 22.17 -25.79 -12.36
CA PHE A 730 22.39 -26.17 -10.97
C PHE A 730 21.14 -25.84 -10.15
N ALA A 731 20.72 -26.73 -9.27
CA ALA A 731 19.61 -26.50 -8.35
C ALA A 731 20.01 -26.84 -6.90
N ILE A 732 19.43 -26.11 -5.95
CA ILE A 732 19.55 -26.34 -4.51
C ILE A 732 18.19 -26.16 -3.83
N ASP A 733 17.81 -27.08 -2.95
CA ASP A 733 16.66 -26.96 -2.07
C ASP A 733 16.96 -25.90 -1.00
N ILE A 734 16.14 -24.85 -0.94
CA ILE A 734 16.37 -23.68 -0.08
C ILE A 734 15.03 -23.06 0.32
N GLU A 735 14.97 -22.48 1.53
CA GLU A 735 13.74 -21.84 2.00
C GLU A 735 13.43 -20.58 1.17
N GLU A 736 12.18 -20.10 1.26
CA GLU A 736 11.82 -18.83 0.66
C GLU A 736 12.58 -17.67 1.34
N GLY A 737 13.12 -16.76 0.53
CA GLY A 737 13.87 -15.62 1.04
C GLY A 737 14.65 -14.87 -0.04
N ASN A 738 15.32 -13.79 0.37
CA ASN A 738 16.31 -13.10 -0.45
C ASN A 738 17.69 -13.68 -0.16
N TYR A 739 18.48 -13.92 -1.20
CA TYR A 739 19.83 -14.50 -1.10
C TYR A 739 20.83 -13.73 -1.96
N ALA A 740 21.98 -13.43 -1.40
CA ALA A 740 23.16 -12.97 -2.13
C ALA A 740 23.87 -14.20 -2.71
N VAL A 741 24.10 -14.19 -4.03
CA VAL A 741 24.79 -15.25 -4.75
C VAL A 741 26.10 -14.68 -5.29
N THR A 742 27.22 -15.13 -4.73
CA THR A 742 28.56 -14.77 -5.16
C THR A 742 29.15 -15.91 -6.01
N MET A 743 29.51 -15.60 -7.25
CA MET A 743 29.97 -16.57 -8.24
C MET A 743 31.37 -16.21 -8.75
N ARG A 744 32.23 -17.22 -8.86
CA ARG A 744 33.55 -17.11 -9.51
C ARG A 744 33.48 -17.71 -10.91
N PHE A 745 33.91 -16.94 -11.90
CA PHE A 745 33.96 -17.30 -13.32
C PHE A 745 35.41 -17.41 -13.78
N GLY A 746 35.68 -18.22 -14.79
CA GLY A 746 37.01 -18.33 -15.40
C GLY A 746 37.41 -19.75 -15.79
N HIS A 747 38.53 -19.87 -16.51
CA HIS A 747 39.13 -21.18 -16.84
C HIS A 747 40.63 -21.04 -17.06
N ALA A 748 41.41 -22.07 -16.70
CA ALA A 748 42.87 -22.01 -16.72
C ALA A 748 43.48 -21.84 -18.13
N ASP A 749 42.86 -22.40 -19.18
CA ASP A 749 43.41 -22.49 -20.54
C ASP A 749 42.51 -21.89 -21.66
N ARG A 750 41.34 -21.32 -21.33
CA ARG A 750 40.31 -20.93 -22.30
C ARG A 750 39.68 -19.59 -21.98
N SER A 751 39.33 -18.84 -23.03
CA SER A 751 38.41 -17.73 -22.91
C SER A 751 36.97 -18.24 -22.74
N THR A 752 36.21 -17.56 -21.88
CA THR A 752 34.84 -17.95 -21.54
C THR A 752 33.94 -16.71 -21.65
N SER A 753 32.66 -16.92 -21.96
CA SER A 753 31.61 -15.92 -21.78
C SER A 753 30.41 -16.59 -21.13
N THR A 754 30.05 -16.16 -19.92
CA THR A 754 29.06 -16.83 -19.08
C THR A 754 27.92 -15.88 -18.71
N THR A 755 26.69 -16.26 -19.09
CA THR A 755 25.42 -15.64 -18.68
C THR A 755 24.79 -16.50 -17.60
N ILE A 756 24.27 -15.87 -16.55
CA ILE A 756 23.57 -16.51 -15.43
C ILE A 756 22.11 -16.08 -15.44
N LYS A 757 21.21 -17.06 -15.43
CA LYS A 757 19.78 -16.84 -15.23
C LYS A 757 19.28 -17.63 -14.02
N ALA A 758 18.33 -17.09 -13.27
CA ALA A 758 17.75 -17.73 -12.08
C ALA A 758 16.25 -18.07 -12.24
N GLU A 759 15.82 -19.17 -11.63
CA GLU A 759 14.46 -19.72 -11.73
C GLU A 759 13.91 -19.82 -13.16
N ALA A 760 12.72 -19.27 -13.44
CA ALA A 760 12.16 -19.14 -14.77
C ALA A 760 12.87 -18.03 -15.58
N ARG A 761 14.20 -18.15 -15.70
CA ARG A 761 15.10 -17.37 -16.55
C ARG A 761 15.24 -15.87 -16.24
N ARG A 762 15.08 -15.43 -14.97
CA ARG A 762 15.43 -14.06 -14.56
C ARG A 762 16.90 -13.78 -14.86
N LEU A 763 17.23 -12.70 -15.57
CA LEU A 763 18.60 -12.40 -15.98
C LEU A 763 19.38 -11.79 -14.83
N MET A 764 20.36 -12.52 -14.29
CA MET A 764 21.13 -12.04 -13.12
C MET A 764 22.46 -11.42 -13.53
N LEU A 765 23.20 -12.09 -14.43
CA LEU A 765 24.45 -11.61 -15.02
C LEU A 765 24.44 -11.96 -16.50
N GLU A 766 24.88 -11.04 -17.36
CA GLU A 766 25.01 -11.28 -18.80
C GLU A 766 26.48 -11.29 -19.21
N ASN A 767 26.83 -12.17 -20.16
CA ASN A 767 28.10 -12.17 -20.89
C ASN A 767 29.35 -11.87 -20.03
N VAL A 768 29.51 -12.52 -18.88
CA VAL A 768 30.71 -12.38 -18.05
C VAL A 768 31.88 -13.03 -18.79
N GLU A 769 32.68 -12.20 -19.46
CA GLU A 769 33.83 -12.63 -20.22
C GLU A 769 35.08 -12.78 -19.35
N THR A 770 35.90 -13.79 -19.65
CA THR A 770 37.24 -13.96 -19.06
C THR A 770 38.24 -14.42 -20.12
N ALA A 771 39.49 -13.98 -20.01
CA ALA A 771 40.62 -14.53 -20.77
C ALA A 771 41.11 -15.89 -20.20
N PRO A 772 41.91 -16.68 -20.95
CA PRO A 772 42.61 -17.84 -20.40
C PRO A 772 43.44 -17.50 -19.16
N GLY A 773 43.20 -18.22 -18.06
CA GLY A 773 43.88 -18.01 -16.77
C GLY A 773 43.31 -16.88 -15.92
N GLU A 774 42.39 -16.07 -16.45
CA GLU A 774 41.70 -15.03 -15.70
C GLU A 774 40.52 -15.63 -14.92
N PHE A 775 40.35 -15.17 -13.68
CA PHE A 775 39.18 -15.47 -12.86
C PHE A 775 38.56 -14.20 -12.29
N VAL A 776 37.24 -14.11 -12.37
CA VAL A 776 36.47 -12.92 -12.01
C VAL A 776 35.34 -13.33 -11.06
N THR A 777 35.18 -12.58 -9.97
CA THR A 777 34.04 -12.75 -9.06
C THR A 777 32.96 -11.70 -9.34
N ARG A 778 31.69 -12.11 -9.28
CA ARG A 778 30.51 -11.23 -9.29
C ARG A 778 29.53 -11.69 -8.22
N THR A 779 28.77 -10.74 -7.69
CA THR A 779 27.68 -11.00 -6.76
C THR A 779 26.40 -10.37 -7.31
N PHE A 780 25.28 -11.04 -7.13
CA PHE A 780 23.93 -10.52 -7.35
C PHE A 780 23.02 -10.99 -6.23
N SER A 781 21.83 -10.39 -6.09
CA SER A 781 20.82 -10.85 -5.12
C SER A 781 19.59 -11.40 -5.84
N VAL A 782 19.08 -12.52 -5.34
CA VAL A 782 17.96 -13.27 -5.92
C VAL A 782 16.92 -13.57 -4.85
N ASN A 783 15.64 -13.40 -5.19
CA ASN A 783 14.54 -13.84 -4.33
C ASN A 783 14.06 -15.23 -4.76
N VAL A 784 14.09 -16.20 -3.85
CA VAL A 784 13.38 -17.48 -3.95
C VAL A 784 12.00 -17.28 -3.32
N ARG A 785 10.94 -17.74 -3.98
CA ARG A 785 9.55 -17.54 -3.51
C ARG A 785 8.76 -18.85 -3.50
N GLY A 786 7.92 -19.02 -2.49
CA GLY A 786 7.02 -20.16 -2.33
C GLY A 786 5.55 -19.71 -2.36
N PRO A 787 4.60 -20.64 -2.62
CA PRO A 787 3.18 -20.30 -2.71
C PRO A 787 2.51 -20.07 -1.35
N MET A 788 3.14 -20.40 -0.22
CA MET A 788 2.53 -20.29 1.12
C MET A 788 2.54 -18.84 1.63
N ILE A 789 1.50 -18.42 2.36
CA ILE A 789 1.33 -17.06 2.91
C ILE A 789 1.36 -17.17 4.43
N SER A 790 1.94 -16.18 5.13
CA SER A 790 2.08 -16.19 6.60
C SER A 790 0.75 -16.26 7.38
N SER A 791 -0.35 -15.88 6.74
CA SER A 791 -1.74 -16.05 7.22
C SER A 791 -2.23 -17.51 7.25
N GLY A 792 -1.43 -18.48 6.78
CA GLY A 792 -1.84 -19.87 6.55
C GLY A 792 -2.55 -20.10 5.20
N ASN A 793 -2.78 -19.03 4.43
CA ASN A 793 -3.27 -19.12 3.05
C ASN A 793 -2.17 -19.59 2.08
N LYS A 794 -2.54 -19.81 0.81
CA LYS A 794 -1.61 -20.01 -0.30
C LYS A 794 -2.05 -19.28 -1.57
N VAL A 795 -1.09 -18.93 -2.41
CA VAL A 795 -1.27 -18.44 -3.78
C VAL A 795 -1.96 -19.52 -4.62
N ALA A 796 -2.97 -19.12 -5.39
CA ALA A 796 -3.68 -20.03 -6.29
C ALA A 796 -2.96 -20.13 -7.64
N LEU A 797 -2.00 -21.06 -7.73
CA LEU A 797 -1.23 -21.36 -8.93
C LEU A 797 -2.12 -21.92 -10.05
N ASN A 798 -1.87 -21.50 -11.30
CA ASN A 798 -2.58 -21.99 -12.47
C ASN A 798 -1.96 -23.29 -13.03
N SER A 799 -2.63 -23.95 -13.97
CA SER A 799 -2.16 -25.25 -14.49
C SER A 799 -0.77 -25.20 -15.11
N ARG A 800 -0.35 -24.09 -15.75
CA ARG A 800 1.00 -23.95 -16.31
C ARG A 800 2.09 -23.81 -15.24
N GLU A 801 1.74 -23.25 -14.08
CA GLU A 801 2.60 -23.16 -12.90
C GLU A 801 2.67 -24.51 -12.14
N LEU A 802 1.81 -25.48 -12.48
CA LEU A 802 1.77 -26.83 -11.92
C LEU A 802 2.26 -27.91 -12.91
N GLU A 803 2.44 -27.58 -14.19
CA GLU A 803 2.95 -28.50 -15.22
C GLU A 803 4.43 -28.91 -14.93
N ASN A 804 4.71 -30.22 -15.05
CA ASN A 804 6.04 -30.84 -15.01
C ASN A 804 6.84 -30.69 -13.68
N ASN A 805 6.30 -31.24 -12.58
CA ASN A 805 7.01 -31.46 -11.31
C ASN A 805 7.67 -30.21 -10.67
N GLY A 806 7.06 -29.05 -10.86
CA GLY A 806 7.52 -27.78 -10.30
C GLY A 806 7.80 -26.75 -11.40
N HIS A 807 7.16 -25.59 -11.26
CA HIS A 807 7.62 -24.37 -11.90
C HIS A 807 8.71 -23.77 -11.00
N PRO A 808 9.94 -23.47 -11.47
CA PRO A 808 11.05 -23.08 -10.61
C PRO A 808 10.73 -21.93 -9.64
N ASN A 809 9.94 -20.96 -10.10
CA ASN A 809 9.43 -19.86 -9.28
C ASN A 809 8.61 -20.25 -8.03
N TRP A 810 8.27 -21.54 -7.82
CA TRP A 810 7.35 -22.01 -6.77
C TRP A 810 7.72 -23.37 -6.15
N ASP A 811 8.84 -24.00 -6.54
CA ASP A 811 9.14 -25.40 -6.18
C ASP A 811 9.99 -25.59 -4.91
N GLY A 812 10.39 -24.49 -4.25
CA GLY A 812 11.22 -24.52 -3.04
C GLY A 812 12.72 -24.68 -3.31
N ARG A 813 13.19 -24.23 -4.48
CA ARG A 813 14.60 -24.26 -4.86
C ARG A 813 15.12 -22.90 -5.30
N LEU A 814 16.45 -22.78 -5.27
CA LEU A 814 17.19 -21.86 -6.12
C LEU A 814 17.76 -22.63 -7.31
N THR A 815 17.35 -22.26 -8.51
CA THR A 815 17.80 -22.82 -9.80
C THR A 815 18.65 -21.78 -10.54
N LEU A 816 19.85 -22.16 -10.97
CA LEU A 816 20.79 -21.32 -11.72
C LEU A 816 21.16 -21.97 -13.07
N GLU A 817 20.78 -21.33 -14.18
CA GLU A 817 21.18 -21.69 -15.55
C GLU A 817 22.53 -21.04 -15.88
N PHE A 818 23.54 -21.86 -16.21
CA PHE A 818 24.87 -21.46 -16.68
C PHE A 818 24.92 -21.61 -18.20
N ASN A 819 24.95 -20.49 -18.92
CA ASN A 819 24.79 -20.44 -20.37
C ASN A 819 25.84 -19.52 -21.02
N GLY A 820 26.10 -19.65 -22.32
CA GLY A 820 27.00 -18.75 -23.05
C GLY A 820 27.99 -19.45 -23.98
N LYS A 821 29.06 -18.74 -24.34
CA LYS A 821 30.13 -19.26 -25.20
C LYS A 821 31.20 -19.91 -24.33
N GLN A 822 31.15 -21.23 -24.21
CA GLN A 822 31.96 -22.03 -23.28
C GLN A 822 31.78 -21.55 -21.82
N PRO A 823 30.56 -21.62 -21.26
CA PRO A 823 30.28 -21.07 -19.93
C PRO A 823 31.10 -21.80 -18.86
N ARG A 824 31.65 -21.06 -17.89
CA ARG A 824 32.45 -21.60 -16.80
C ARG A 824 32.19 -20.86 -15.50
N VAL A 825 31.64 -21.62 -14.56
CA VAL A 825 31.53 -21.26 -13.15
C VAL A 825 32.46 -22.19 -12.38
N ASP A 826 33.33 -21.61 -11.58
CA ASP A 826 34.32 -22.30 -10.75
C ASP A 826 33.77 -22.53 -9.34
N ALA A 827 33.11 -21.53 -8.75
CA ALA A 827 32.49 -21.62 -7.42
C ALA A 827 31.22 -20.77 -7.29
N VAL A 828 30.35 -21.16 -6.35
CA VAL A 828 29.13 -20.46 -5.93
C VAL A 828 29.11 -20.41 -4.40
N THR A 829 28.82 -19.23 -3.85
CA THR A 829 28.42 -19.03 -2.44
C THR A 829 27.04 -18.39 -2.42
N ILE A 830 26.14 -18.91 -1.58
CA ILE A 830 24.75 -18.44 -1.42
C ILE A 830 24.55 -18.11 0.06
N GLU A 831 24.09 -16.90 0.36
CA GLU A 831 23.94 -16.39 1.73
C GLU A 831 22.61 -15.64 1.85
N PRO A 832 21.85 -15.73 2.96
CA PRO A 832 20.66 -14.91 3.15
C PRO A 832 21.01 -13.42 3.08
N ALA A 833 20.15 -12.65 2.42
CA ALA A 833 20.29 -11.22 2.19
C ALA A 833 19.12 -10.46 2.81
N THR A 834 18.93 -10.65 4.12
CA THR A 834 17.86 -10.09 4.97
C THR A 834 17.75 -8.57 4.84
N ASP A 835 18.89 -7.91 4.72
CA ASP A 835 19.04 -6.45 4.75
C ASP A 835 18.84 -5.80 3.37
N THR A 836 18.49 -6.59 2.34
CA THR A 836 18.22 -6.06 1.00
C THR A 836 16.86 -5.39 0.90
N THR A 837 16.83 -4.25 0.19
CA THR A 837 15.60 -3.63 -0.32
C THR A 837 15.01 -4.54 -1.39
N THR A 838 13.75 -4.90 -1.25
CA THR A 838 13.05 -5.79 -2.19
C THR A 838 12.23 -4.96 -3.17
N ILE A 839 12.47 -5.15 -4.46
CA ILE A 839 11.54 -4.76 -5.52
C ILE A 839 10.60 -5.92 -5.77
N PHE A 840 9.36 -5.81 -5.31
CA PHE A 840 8.27 -6.66 -5.76
C PHE A 840 7.75 -6.16 -7.12
N ILE A 841 7.33 -7.07 -8.00
CA ILE A 841 6.66 -6.71 -9.27
C ILE A 841 5.32 -7.43 -9.36
N ALA A 842 4.25 -6.68 -9.64
CA ALA A 842 2.92 -7.20 -9.96
C ALA A 842 2.56 -6.86 -11.41
N GLY A 843 2.17 -7.88 -12.19
CA GLY A 843 1.78 -7.66 -13.58
C GLY A 843 1.33 -8.89 -14.35
N ASP A 844 1.34 -8.77 -15.68
CA ASP A 844 0.79 -9.72 -16.64
C ASP A 844 1.86 -10.51 -17.44
N SER A 845 1.47 -11.16 -18.54
CA SER A 845 2.36 -11.96 -19.42
C SER A 845 3.51 -11.17 -20.04
N THR A 846 3.41 -9.84 -20.09
CA THR A 846 4.43 -8.95 -20.63
C THR A 846 5.47 -8.53 -19.59
N VAL A 847 5.24 -8.90 -18.32
CA VAL A 847 6.07 -8.57 -17.15
C VAL A 847 6.71 -9.82 -16.52
N THR A 848 6.00 -10.95 -16.56
CA THR A 848 6.36 -12.23 -15.90
C THR A 848 7.69 -12.85 -16.35
N ASP A 849 8.24 -13.68 -15.47
CA ASP A 849 9.36 -14.58 -15.71
C ASP A 849 8.92 -15.72 -16.65
N GLN A 850 9.11 -15.55 -17.96
CA GLN A 850 8.73 -16.55 -18.95
C GLN A 850 9.68 -17.73 -18.89
N ARG A 851 9.20 -18.94 -18.52
CA ARG A 851 10.04 -20.16 -18.36
C ARG A 851 10.79 -20.59 -19.63
N ASN A 852 10.21 -20.37 -20.81
CA ASN A 852 10.69 -20.92 -22.08
C ASN A 852 10.92 -19.84 -23.15
N GLU A 853 11.95 -20.01 -23.98
CA GLU A 853 12.08 -19.27 -25.24
C GLU A 853 10.89 -19.55 -26.17
N PRO A 854 10.49 -18.60 -27.04
CA PRO A 854 11.15 -17.30 -27.33
C PRO A 854 10.59 -16.09 -26.55
N TYR A 855 9.65 -16.29 -25.63
CA TYR A 855 8.95 -15.20 -24.94
C TYR A 855 9.78 -14.65 -23.78
N ALA A 856 9.69 -13.35 -23.50
CA ALA A 856 10.28 -12.72 -22.32
C ALA A 856 9.42 -11.54 -21.84
N GLY A 857 9.40 -11.30 -20.53
CA GLY A 857 8.83 -10.09 -19.92
C GLY A 857 9.92 -9.13 -19.45
N TRP A 858 9.64 -7.82 -19.37
CA TRP A 858 10.67 -6.86 -18.92
C TRP A 858 11.07 -7.07 -17.45
N GLY A 859 10.14 -7.53 -16.60
CA GLY A 859 10.41 -7.82 -15.18
C GLY A 859 11.42 -8.96 -14.98
N GLN A 860 11.45 -9.89 -15.93
CA GLN A 860 12.45 -10.98 -16.02
C GLN A 860 13.86 -10.44 -16.31
N MET A 861 13.98 -9.29 -16.98
CA MET A 861 15.26 -8.67 -17.34
C MET A 861 15.72 -7.63 -16.32
N LEU A 862 14.78 -6.99 -15.60
CA LEU A 862 15.07 -5.89 -14.67
C LEU A 862 16.11 -6.27 -13.59
N THR A 863 16.15 -7.53 -13.16
CA THR A 863 17.12 -8.09 -12.20
C THR A 863 18.58 -7.74 -12.50
N ARG A 864 18.96 -7.66 -13.78
CA ARG A 864 20.34 -7.43 -14.25
C ARG A 864 20.89 -6.04 -13.89
N PHE A 865 20.02 -5.05 -13.75
CA PHE A 865 20.41 -3.65 -13.65
C PHE A 865 20.68 -3.17 -12.22
N PHE A 866 20.62 -4.06 -11.22
CA PHE A 866 20.75 -3.70 -9.80
C PHE A 866 22.00 -4.26 -9.12
N LYS A 867 22.51 -3.50 -8.15
CA LYS A 867 23.54 -3.94 -7.20
C LYS A 867 22.96 -4.99 -6.23
N PRO A 868 23.80 -5.83 -5.59
CA PRO A 868 23.37 -6.79 -4.56
C PRO A 868 22.58 -6.22 -3.37
N SER A 869 22.59 -4.89 -3.15
CA SER A 869 21.73 -4.23 -2.16
C SER A 869 20.23 -4.34 -2.44
N VAL A 870 19.84 -4.65 -3.69
CA VAL A 870 18.45 -4.78 -4.12
C VAL A 870 18.17 -6.19 -4.62
N THR A 871 17.02 -6.74 -4.21
CA THR A 871 16.54 -8.05 -4.68
C THR A 871 15.21 -7.88 -5.42
N VAL A 872 15.06 -8.48 -6.61
CA VAL A 872 13.80 -8.41 -7.38
C VAL A 872 12.98 -9.70 -7.25
N SER A 873 11.73 -9.57 -6.79
CA SER A 873 10.73 -10.63 -6.64
C SER A 873 9.54 -10.41 -7.59
N ASN A 874 9.54 -11.12 -8.73
CA ASN A 874 8.55 -10.92 -9.79
C ASN A 874 7.32 -11.83 -9.58
N TYR A 875 6.22 -11.28 -9.07
CA TYR A 875 4.97 -12.03 -8.86
C TYR A 875 4.02 -12.01 -10.06
N ALA A 876 4.34 -11.24 -11.11
CA ALA A 876 3.58 -11.19 -12.36
C ALA A 876 3.38 -12.59 -12.94
N GLU A 877 2.25 -12.82 -13.63
CA GLU A 877 1.98 -14.09 -14.29
C GLU A 877 1.10 -13.94 -15.53
N SER A 878 1.30 -14.85 -16.48
CA SER A 878 0.57 -14.86 -17.75
C SER A 878 -0.95 -14.91 -17.58
N GLY A 879 -1.64 -14.04 -18.30
CA GLY A 879 -3.10 -13.97 -18.34
C GLY A 879 -3.74 -13.19 -17.19
N LEU A 880 -2.95 -12.66 -16.25
CA LEU A 880 -3.50 -11.91 -15.13
C LEU A 880 -3.90 -10.47 -15.50
N ALA A 881 -4.96 -10.03 -14.84
CA ALA A 881 -5.45 -8.67 -14.64
C ALA A 881 -5.42 -8.36 -13.12
N LEU A 882 -5.60 -7.10 -12.70
CA LEU A 882 -5.54 -6.72 -11.27
C LEU A 882 -6.44 -7.61 -10.39
N ARG A 883 -7.69 -7.81 -10.82
CA ARG A 883 -8.67 -8.63 -10.10
C ARG A 883 -8.26 -10.10 -9.98
N SER A 884 -7.62 -10.69 -11.00
CA SER A 884 -7.19 -12.09 -10.91
C SER A 884 -5.91 -12.25 -10.12
N PHE A 885 -5.02 -11.24 -10.12
CA PHE A 885 -3.82 -11.21 -9.28
C PHE A 885 -4.19 -11.18 -7.78
N GLU A 886 -5.16 -10.35 -7.41
CA GLU A 886 -5.77 -10.31 -6.08
C GLU A 886 -6.50 -11.61 -5.74
N TYR A 887 -7.37 -12.12 -6.63
CA TYR A 887 -8.12 -13.37 -6.41
C TYR A 887 -7.20 -14.59 -6.24
N GLN A 888 -6.06 -14.64 -6.94
CA GLN A 888 -5.03 -15.66 -6.74
C GLN A 888 -4.15 -15.42 -5.49
N ARG A 889 -4.46 -14.41 -4.68
CA ARG A 889 -3.75 -14.06 -3.43
C ARG A 889 -2.28 -13.66 -3.63
N ARG A 890 -1.91 -13.20 -4.84
CA ARG A 890 -0.54 -12.75 -5.12
C ARG A 890 -0.22 -11.42 -4.44
N LEU A 891 -1.19 -10.52 -4.34
CA LEU A 891 -1.03 -9.29 -3.56
C LEU A 891 -0.92 -9.61 -2.05
N GLU A 892 -1.78 -10.48 -1.52
CA GLU A 892 -1.68 -10.96 -0.13
C GLU A 892 -0.29 -11.54 0.15
N LYS A 893 0.24 -12.36 -0.77
CA LYS A 893 1.59 -12.93 -0.70
C LYS A 893 2.70 -11.86 -0.69
N VAL A 894 2.68 -10.90 -1.63
CA VAL A 894 3.62 -9.76 -1.64
C VAL A 894 3.58 -9.02 -0.30
N LEU A 895 2.40 -8.58 0.14
CA LEU A 895 2.23 -7.81 1.37
C LEU A 895 2.55 -8.61 2.66
N SER A 896 2.54 -9.95 2.59
CA SER A 896 2.94 -10.81 3.70
C SER A 896 4.46 -10.93 3.89
N THR A 897 5.24 -10.49 2.90
CA THR A 897 6.72 -10.58 2.89
C THR A 897 7.41 -9.21 2.74
N MET A 898 6.64 -8.17 2.44
CA MET A 898 7.08 -6.78 2.30
C MET A 898 7.46 -6.15 3.66
N LYS A 899 8.61 -5.46 3.67
CA LYS A 899 9.12 -4.65 4.79
C LYS A 899 8.95 -3.15 4.49
N ALA A 900 9.10 -2.31 5.51
CA ALA A 900 9.16 -0.86 5.33
C ALA A 900 10.30 -0.48 4.38
N GLY A 901 10.03 0.41 3.42
CA GLY A 901 10.99 0.83 2.39
C GLY A 901 11.20 -0.15 1.22
N ASP A 902 10.54 -1.31 1.20
CA ASP A 902 10.47 -2.16 0.01
C ASP A 902 9.54 -1.52 -1.05
N TYR A 903 9.76 -1.84 -2.33
CA TYR A 903 9.02 -1.27 -3.45
C TYR A 903 8.04 -2.29 -4.05
N LEU A 904 6.87 -1.84 -4.54
CA LEU A 904 6.03 -2.64 -5.44
C LEU A 904 5.80 -1.90 -6.77
N LEU A 905 6.41 -2.43 -7.83
CA LEU A 905 6.18 -1.98 -9.21
C LEU A 905 4.93 -2.66 -9.78
N ILE A 906 3.94 -1.88 -10.20
CA ILE A 906 2.61 -2.36 -10.61
C ILE A 906 2.38 -2.05 -12.09
N GLN A 907 2.31 -3.06 -12.96
CA GLN A 907 1.94 -2.91 -14.37
C GLN A 907 0.85 -3.88 -14.82
N PHE A 908 -0.32 -3.34 -15.15
CA PHE A 908 -1.45 -4.10 -15.72
C PHE A 908 -2.11 -3.34 -16.88
N GLY A 909 -3.12 -3.92 -17.53
CA GLY A 909 -3.88 -3.28 -18.61
C GLY A 909 -4.12 -4.18 -19.84
N HIS A 910 -3.17 -5.07 -20.17
CA HIS A 910 -3.29 -5.94 -21.36
C HIS A 910 -4.49 -6.89 -21.28
N ASN A 911 -4.78 -7.41 -20.09
CA ASN A 911 -5.89 -8.32 -19.85
C ASN A 911 -7.10 -7.60 -19.24
N ASP A 912 -6.90 -6.54 -18.47
CA ASP A 912 -7.95 -5.71 -17.88
C ASP A 912 -8.86 -5.08 -18.96
N GLN A 913 -8.30 -4.68 -20.11
CA GLN A 913 -9.09 -4.19 -21.27
C GLN A 913 -10.00 -5.25 -21.92
N LYS A 914 -9.83 -6.52 -21.59
CA LYS A 914 -10.64 -7.63 -22.11
C LYS A 914 -11.75 -8.04 -21.15
N ASP A 915 -11.77 -7.51 -19.93
CA ASP A 915 -12.84 -7.80 -18.98
C ASP A 915 -14.17 -7.25 -19.55
N ARG A 916 -15.14 -8.16 -19.71
CA ARG A 916 -16.49 -7.88 -20.24
C ARG A 916 -17.56 -7.87 -19.15
N ARG A 917 -17.17 -7.87 -17.87
CA ARG A 917 -18.13 -7.60 -16.79
C ARG A 917 -18.63 -6.17 -16.95
N LYS A 918 -19.91 -5.95 -16.67
CA LYS A 918 -20.56 -4.64 -16.87
C LYS A 918 -19.79 -3.50 -16.19
N ASP A 919 -19.30 -3.72 -14.97
CA ASP A 919 -18.52 -2.77 -14.16
C ASP A 919 -17.06 -2.58 -14.59
N ALA A 920 -16.55 -3.38 -15.53
CA ALA A 920 -15.15 -3.32 -15.93
C ALA A 920 -14.87 -2.20 -16.95
N GLY A 921 -13.73 -1.54 -16.76
CA GLY A 921 -13.27 -0.43 -17.58
C GLY A 921 -12.07 0.26 -16.94
N ALA A 922 -11.30 1.00 -17.74
CA ALA A 922 -10.09 1.69 -17.33
C ALA A 922 -10.36 2.64 -16.16
N PHE A 923 -11.28 3.59 -16.36
CA PHE A 923 -11.63 4.61 -15.36
C PHE A 923 -12.65 4.15 -14.31
N THR A 924 -13.05 2.86 -14.31
CA THR A 924 -14.01 2.29 -13.35
C THR A 924 -13.33 1.31 -12.40
N THR A 925 -13.46 -0.01 -12.59
CA THR A 925 -12.85 -0.99 -11.66
C THR A 925 -11.34 -1.01 -11.73
N TYR A 926 -10.73 -0.75 -12.89
CA TYR A 926 -9.28 -0.83 -13.03
C TYR A 926 -8.59 0.28 -12.22
N LYS A 927 -8.98 1.55 -12.46
CA LYS A 927 -8.55 2.71 -11.67
C LYS A 927 -8.76 2.50 -10.17
N ARG A 928 -9.96 2.07 -9.75
CA ARG A 928 -10.25 1.76 -8.34
C ARG A 928 -9.33 0.66 -7.78
N LYS A 929 -9.08 -0.42 -8.52
CA LYS A 929 -8.19 -1.50 -8.06
C LYS A 929 -6.72 -1.11 -8.00
N LEU A 930 -6.24 -0.23 -8.88
CA LEU A 930 -4.91 0.35 -8.75
C LEU A 930 -4.80 1.15 -7.44
N ALA A 931 -5.79 1.99 -7.12
CA ALA A 931 -5.83 2.71 -5.85
C ALA A 931 -5.88 1.75 -4.63
N GLU A 932 -6.70 0.70 -4.68
CA GLU A 932 -6.74 -0.35 -3.65
C GLU A 932 -5.36 -1.02 -3.45
N PHE A 933 -4.62 -1.30 -4.52
CA PHE A 933 -3.27 -1.86 -4.43
C PHE A 933 -2.27 -0.86 -3.82
N VAL A 934 -2.35 0.42 -4.19
CA VAL A 934 -1.50 1.49 -3.66
C VAL A 934 -1.66 1.63 -2.14
N GLU A 935 -2.89 1.69 -1.63
CA GLU A 935 -3.11 1.78 -0.18
C GLU A 935 -2.68 0.52 0.55
N ALA A 936 -2.87 -0.66 -0.06
CA ALA A 936 -2.43 -1.92 0.53
C ALA A 936 -0.89 -1.97 0.68
N VAL A 937 -0.12 -1.44 -0.27
CA VAL A 937 1.35 -1.30 -0.15
C VAL A 937 1.73 -0.30 0.93
N ARG A 938 1.07 0.87 0.99
CA ARG A 938 1.30 1.88 2.02
C ARG A 938 1.02 1.36 3.43
N SER A 939 0.03 0.48 3.60
CA SER A 939 -0.26 -0.17 4.90
C SER A 939 0.90 -1.02 5.45
N LYS A 940 1.89 -1.36 4.61
CA LYS A 940 3.13 -2.06 4.98
C LYS A 940 4.35 -1.14 5.05
N GLN A 941 4.15 0.18 4.97
CA GLN A 941 5.21 1.18 4.80
C GLN A 941 6.09 0.93 3.56
N GLY A 942 5.55 0.19 2.58
CA GLY A 942 6.17 -0.01 1.28
C GLY A 942 5.91 1.17 0.34
N ILE A 943 6.72 1.26 -0.70
CA ILE A 943 6.67 2.33 -1.71
C ILE A 943 6.03 1.77 -2.99
N PRO A 944 4.77 2.10 -3.29
CA PRO A 944 4.18 1.72 -4.57
C PRO A 944 4.85 2.53 -5.70
N VAL A 945 4.98 1.92 -6.87
CA VAL A 945 5.39 2.58 -8.12
C VAL A 945 4.48 2.06 -9.22
N LEU A 946 3.77 2.96 -9.89
CA LEU A 946 2.90 2.59 -10.99
C LEU A 946 3.67 2.60 -12.30
N ILE A 947 3.38 1.62 -13.16
CA ILE A 947 3.95 1.53 -14.50
C ILE A 947 2.79 1.36 -15.49
N THR A 948 2.67 2.27 -16.45
CA THR A 948 1.68 2.15 -17.52
C THR A 948 2.05 0.95 -18.41
N SER A 949 1.10 0.13 -18.88
CA SER A 949 1.44 -0.95 -19.81
C SER A 949 1.95 -0.44 -21.17
N MET A 950 3.07 -1.01 -21.64
CA MET A 950 3.64 -0.72 -22.96
C MET A 950 2.66 -1.05 -24.09
N GLU A 951 2.80 -0.38 -25.24
CA GLU A 951 1.93 -0.63 -26.38
C GLU A 951 2.22 -1.95 -27.11
N ARG A 952 1.19 -2.40 -27.83
CA ARG A 952 1.25 -3.53 -28.76
C ARG A 952 1.77 -3.10 -30.12
N LEU A 953 2.35 -4.04 -30.87
CA LEU A 953 2.77 -3.81 -32.25
C LEU A 953 1.58 -3.81 -33.22
N ARG A 954 0.77 -2.75 -33.21
CA ARG A 954 -0.32 -2.51 -34.16
C ARG A 954 -0.04 -1.25 -34.96
N MET A 955 -0.06 -1.37 -36.29
CA MET A 955 0.15 -0.23 -37.19
C MET A 955 -1.08 0.04 -38.04
N ASP A 956 -1.27 1.30 -38.42
CA ASP A 956 -2.22 1.72 -39.45
C ASP A 956 -1.70 1.38 -40.86
N GLU A 957 -2.51 1.64 -41.89
CA GLU A 957 -2.12 1.42 -43.30
C GLU A 957 -0.95 2.30 -43.78
N ARG A 958 -0.56 3.31 -42.99
CA ARG A 958 0.56 4.23 -43.27
C ARG A 958 1.83 3.83 -42.51
N GLY A 959 1.77 2.80 -41.66
CA GLY A 959 2.89 2.30 -40.85
C GLY A 959 3.07 2.97 -39.48
N ASN A 960 2.13 3.83 -39.06
CA ASN A 960 2.18 4.48 -37.74
C ASN A 960 1.64 3.55 -36.65
N GLN A 961 2.21 3.58 -35.45
CA GLN A 961 1.65 2.83 -34.31
C GLN A 961 0.24 3.33 -33.95
N THR A 962 -0.67 2.38 -33.74
CA THR A 962 -2.05 2.62 -33.29
C THR A 962 -2.15 2.31 -31.80
N PRO A 963 -2.43 3.29 -30.92
CA PRO A 963 -2.58 3.04 -29.49
C PRO A 963 -3.66 1.99 -29.19
N THR A 964 -3.36 1.04 -28.30
CA THR A 964 -4.23 -0.08 -27.91
C THR A 964 -4.50 -0.12 -26.40
N LEU A 965 -3.80 0.70 -25.63
CA LEU A 965 -3.82 0.74 -24.17
C LEU A 965 -4.01 2.14 -23.60
N PHE A 966 -4.14 3.17 -24.44
CA PHE A 966 -4.21 4.58 -24.02
C PHE A 966 -5.16 4.84 -22.83
N GLU A 967 -6.41 4.36 -22.86
CA GLU A 967 -7.38 4.54 -21.76
C GLU A 967 -6.86 3.93 -20.43
N PHE A 968 -6.18 2.78 -20.48
CA PHE A 968 -5.63 2.10 -19.30
C PHE A 968 -4.33 2.76 -18.81
N ALA A 969 -3.46 3.18 -19.72
CA ALA A 969 -2.29 3.99 -19.37
C ALA A 969 -2.71 5.33 -18.74
N GLU A 970 -3.75 5.97 -19.26
CA GLU A 970 -4.29 7.20 -18.70
C GLU A 970 -4.93 6.98 -17.32
N ALA A 971 -5.64 5.87 -17.12
CA ALA A 971 -6.11 5.50 -15.78
C ALA A 971 -4.95 5.29 -14.78
N VAL A 972 -3.82 4.72 -15.21
CA VAL A 972 -2.61 4.61 -14.37
C VAL A 972 -2.04 5.97 -14.03
N ARG A 973 -1.90 6.88 -15.01
CA ARG A 973 -1.44 8.27 -14.80
C ARG A 973 -2.35 9.00 -13.81
N GLN A 974 -3.67 8.84 -13.95
CA GLN A 974 -4.64 9.42 -13.03
C GLN A 974 -4.50 8.88 -11.61
N VAL A 975 -4.33 7.57 -11.39
CA VAL A 975 -4.12 7.05 -10.02
C VAL A 975 -2.79 7.53 -9.44
N GLY A 976 -1.71 7.55 -10.23
CA GLY A 976 -0.42 8.01 -9.73
C GLY A 976 -0.43 9.48 -9.32
N MET A 977 -1.20 10.29 -10.03
CA MET A 977 -1.48 11.68 -9.67
C MET A 977 -2.42 11.82 -8.46
N GLU A 978 -3.53 11.07 -8.43
CA GLU A 978 -4.55 11.13 -7.35
C GLU A 978 -4.08 10.54 -6.01
N LYS A 979 -3.01 9.74 -6.04
CA LYS A 979 -2.49 9.02 -4.88
C LYS A 979 -1.03 9.33 -4.57
N ASP A 980 -0.42 10.34 -5.15
CA ASP A 980 1.00 10.67 -4.97
C ASP A 980 2.01 9.54 -5.28
N VAL A 981 1.72 8.69 -6.25
CA VAL A 981 2.55 7.51 -6.56
C VAL A 981 3.43 7.79 -7.79
N PRO A 982 4.75 7.54 -7.73
CA PRO A 982 5.62 7.63 -8.89
C PRO A 982 5.09 6.83 -10.10
N VAL A 983 5.02 7.46 -11.27
CA VAL A 983 4.54 6.81 -12.52
C VAL A 983 5.67 6.71 -13.54
N ILE A 984 6.02 5.49 -13.92
CA ILE A 984 6.87 5.20 -15.08
C ILE A 984 5.96 5.02 -16.29
N ASP A 985 6.00 5.97 -17.23
CA ASP A 985 5.18 5.97 -18.43
C ASP A 985 5.76 5.08 -19.54
N LEU A 986 5.89 3.78 -19.25
CA LEU A 986 6.37 2.78 -20.19
C LEU A 986 5.49 2.69 -21.46
N ASN A 987 4.24 3.18 -21.41
CA ASN A 987 3.34 3.31 -22.56
C ASN A 987 3.91 4.33 -23.56
N ALA A 988 4.18 5.56 -23.13
CA ALA A 988 4.83 6.59 -23.95
C ALA A 988 6.24 6.18 -24.39
N MET A 989 7.06 5.67 -23.47
CA MET A 989 8.43 5.22 -23.75
C MET A 989 8.47 4.10 -24.80
N SER A 990 7.53 3.15 -24.76
CA SER A 990 7.45 2.08 -25.76
C SER A 990 7.08 2.59 -27.15
N LEU A 991 6.23 3.62 -27.26
CA LEU A 991 5.89 4.23 -28.54
C LEU A 991 7.10 4.90 -29.20
N GLU A 992 7.91 5.61 -28.40
CA GLU A 992 9.17 6.21 -28.85
C GLU A 992 10.17 5.14 -29.31
N PHE A 993 10.42 4.13 -28.49
CA PHE A 993 11.28 2.98 -28.83
C PHE A 993 10.87 2.28 -30.13
N TYR A 994 9.57 1.97 -30.31
CA TYR A 994 9.10 1.33 -31.54
C TYR A 994 9.15 2.26 -32.75
N ALA A 995 8.98 3.58 -32.56
CA ALA A 995 9.12 4.57 -33.63
C ALA A 995 10.58 4.70 -34.10
N ALA A 996 11.53 4.69 -33.15
CA ALA A 996 12.97 4.73 -33.43
C ALA A 996 13.47 3.51 -34.22
N LEU A 997 12.95 2.32 -33.94
CA LEU A 997 13.20 1.12 -34.76
C LEU A 997 12.56 1.23 -36.17
N GLY A 998 11.45 1.94 -36.28
CA GLY A 998 10.65 2.05 -37.49
C GLY A 998 9.88 0.75 -37.82
N PRO A 999 8.91 0.81 -38.75
CA PRO A 999 7.88 -0.21 -38.89
C PRO A 999 8.38 -1.61 -39.26
N LYS A 1000 9.57 -1.71 -39.88
CA LYS A 1000 10.18 -3.00 -40.24
C LYS A 1000 10.99 -3.64 -39.12
N ARG A 1001 11.79 -2.89 -38.37
CA ARG A 1001 12.62 -3.45 -37.29
C ARG A 1001 11.85 -3.57 -35.98
N ALA A 1002 10.74 -2.83 -35.81
CA ALA A 1002 9.91 -2.97 -34.61
C ALA A 1002 9.37 -4.40 -34.39
N THR A 1003 9.19 -5.22 -35.44
CA THR A 1003 8.89 -6.66 -35.26
C THR A 1003 10.01 -7.46 -34.60
N GLU A 1004 11.28 -7.01 -34.75
CA GLU A 1004 12.47 -7.68 -34.17
C GLU A 1004 12.52 -7.54 -32.62
N ALA A 1005 11.70 -6.65 -32.02
CA ALA A 1005 11.47 -6.58 -30.56
C ALA A 1005 10.41 -7.58 -30.05
N PHE A 1006 9.63 -8.17 -30.94
CA PHE A 1006 8.51 -9.04 -30.62
C PHE A 1006 8.80 -10.50 -30.97
N VAL A 1007 7.93 -11.44 -30.56
CA VAL A 1007 8.01 -12.83 -31.02
C VAL A 1007 7.49 -12.95 -32.47
N PHE A 1008 8.32 -12.45 -33.40
CA PHE A 1008 8.18 -12.61 -34.85
C PHE A 1008 9.35 -13.44 -35.36
N TYR A 1009 9.11 -14.71 -35.69
CA TYR A 1009 10.14 -15.63 -36.13
C TYR A 1009 9.68 -16.49 -37.32
N PRO A 1010 10.51 -16.61 -38.38
CA PRO A 1010 10.26 -17.55 -39.47
C PRO A 1010 10.05 -18.98 -38.95
N ALA A 1011 9.31 -19.78 -39.71
CA ALA A 1011 9.18 -21.22 -39.48
C ALA A 1011 10.56 -21.87 -39.29
N ARG A 1012 10.66 -22.82 -38.36
CA ARG A 1012 11.89 -23.58 -38.04
C ARG A 1012 13.07 -22.76 -37.49
N THR A 1013 12.82 -21.59 -36.92
CA THR A 1013 13.85 -20.85 -36.16
C THR A 1013 14.24 -21.60 -34.89
N PHE A 1014 13.26 -22.26 -34.24
CA PHE A 1014 13.44 -23.01 -33.00
C PHE A 1014 13.16 -24.52 -33.19
N PRO A 1015 13.75 -25.41 -32.35
CA PRO A 1015 13.43 -26.83 -32.36
C PRO A 1015 11.93 -27.10 -32.21
N GLY A 1016 11.38 -28.00 -33.04
CA GLY A 1016 9.95 -28.33 -33.04
C GLY A 1016 9.02 -27.26 -33.63
N GLN A 1017 9.53 -26.12 -34.09
CA GLN A 1017 8.73 -25.04 -34.65
C GLN A 1017 8.42 -25.28 -36.13
N VAL A 1018 7.23 -25.82 -36.43
CA VAL A 1018 6.83 -26.10 -37.82
C VAL A 1018 6.36 -24.84 -38.55
N GLU A 1019 5.56 -24.00 -37.89
CA GLU A 1019 4.95 -22.77 -38.44
C GLU A 1019 5.71 -21.50 -38.03
N ALA A 1020 5.48 -20.38 -38.72
CA ALA A 1020 5.98 -19.08 -38.30
C ALA A 1020 5.30 -18.63 -36.98
N LEU A 1021 6.02 -17.84 -36.18
CA LEU A 1021 5.47 -17.17 -34.98
C LEU A 1021 5.29 -15.69 -35.29
N GLU A 1022 4.11 -15.15 -34.97
CA GLU A 1022 3.76 -13.72 -35.17
C GLU A 1022 2.95 -13.19 -33.97
N ASP A 1023 3.64 -12.74 -32.92
CA ASP A 1023 3.01 -12.18 -31.72
C ASP A 1023 3.17 -10.66 -31.61
N ARG A 1024 2.06 -9.93 -31.70
CA ARG A 1024 2.03 -8.45 -31.62
C ARG A 1024 1.94 -7.91 -30.18
N THR A 1025 2.15 -8.72 -29.15
CA THR A 1025 2.00 -8.30 -27.74
C THR A 1025 3.11 -8.81 -26.84
N HIS A 1026 3.61 -10.02 -27.07
CA HIS A 1026 4.69 -10.55 -26.25
C HIS A 1026 6.06 -10.32 -26.92
N HIS A 1027 6.99 -9.83 -26.12
CA HIS A 1027 8.36 -9.51 -26.53
C HIS A 1027 9.23 -10.75 -26.56
N ASN A 1028 10.30 -10.68 -27.36
CA ASN A 1028 11.43 -11.60 -27.25
C ASN A 1028 12.47 -11.03 -26.26
N SER A 1029 13.58 -11.73 -26.06
CA SER A 1029 14.63 -11.30 -25.13
C SER A 1029 15.20 -9.90 -25.41
N TYR A 1030 15.33 -9.48 -26.67
CA TYR A 1030 15.80 -8.13 -27.02
C TYR A 1030 14.76 -7.07 -26.64
N GLY A 1031 13.50 -7.21 -27.07
CA GLY A 1031 12.46 -6.23 -26.75
C GLY A 1031 12.15 -6.13 -25.26
N ALA A 1032 12.22 -7.26 -24.53
CA ALA A 1032 12.07 -7.28 -23.08
C ALA A 1032 13.24 -6.58 -22.35
N TYR A 1033 14.45 -6.68 -22.88
CA TYR A 1033 15.64 -6.02 -22.33
C TYR A 1033 15.60 -4.50 -22.55
N GLU A 1034 15.26 -4.03 -23.75
CA GLU A 1034 15.14 -2.59 -24.04
C GLU A 1034 13.98 -1.95 -23.25
N LEU A 1035 12.86 -2.66 -23.06
CA LEU A 1035 11.78 -2.18 -22.18
C LEU A 1035 12.19 -2.18 -20.70
N ALA A 1036 13.05 -3.10 -20.26
CA ALA A 1036 13.63 -3.02 -18.92
C ALA A 1036 14.57 -1.82 -18.77
N ARG A 1037 15.34 -1.45 -19.81
CA ARG A 1037 16.12 -0.19 -19.83
C ARG A 1037 15.22 1.04 -19.82
N CYS A 1038 14.08 1.02 -20.51
CA CYS A 1038 13.06 2.09 -20.38
C CYS A 1038 12.59 2.20 -18.91
N VAL A 1039 12.30 1.09 -18.24
CA VAL A 1039 11.94 1.10 -16.82
C VAL A 1039 13.08 1.62 -15.93
N VAL A 1040 14.34 1.32 -16.24
CA VAL A 1040 15.51 1.89 -15.54
C VAL A 1040 15.60 3.42 -15.68
N GLU A 1041 15.37 3.97 -16.88
CA GLU A 1041 15.28 5.43 -17.05
C GLU A 1041 14.06 6.03 -16.34
N GLY A 1042 12.95 5.30 -16.31
CA GLY A 1042 11.78 5.64 -15.49
C GLY A 1042 12.13 5.72 -14.00
N ILE A 1043 12.88 4.75 -13.47
CA ILE A 1043 13.35 4.72 -12.09
C ILE A 1043 14.29 5.90 -11.83
N ARG A 1044 15.24 6.20 -12.73
CA ARG A 1044 16.11 7.39 -12.64
C ARG A 1044 15.31 8.69 -12.55
N ALA A 1045 14.25 8.80 -13.34
CA ALA A 1045 13.44 10.01 -13.43
C ALA A 1045 12.38 10.17 -12.33
N GLN A 1046 11.90 9.08 -11.72
CA GLN A 1046 10.72 9.09 -10.84
C GLN A 1046 10.99 8.53 -9.43
N VAL A 1047 12.06 7.74 -9.25
CA VAL A 1047 12.37 7.01 -8.02
C VAL A 1047 13.89 7.12 -7.72
N PRO A 1048 14.41 8.33 -7.46
CA PRO A 1048 15.85 8.60 -7.42
C PRO A 1048 16.59 7.83 -6.30
N GLU A 1049 15.92 7.51 -5.19
CA GLU A 1049 16.47 6.67 -4.13
C GLU A 1049 16.80 5.26 -4.66
N LEU A 1050 15.85 4.63 -5.34
CA LEU A 1050 16.04 3.32 -5.97
C LEU A 1050 17.09 3.36 -7.09
N ALA A 1051 17.20 4.48 -7.81
CA ALA A 1051 18.22 4.68 -8.83
C ALA A 1051 19.66 4.63 -8.28
N GLY A 1052 19.88 4.98 -7.01
CA GLY A 1052 21.18 4.84 -6.33
C GLY A 1052 21.69 3.39 -6.25
N HIS A 1053 20.77 2.42 -6.31
CA HIS A 1053 21.06 0.98 -6.26
C HIS A 1053 21.29 0.33 -7.63
N LEU A 1054 21.23 1.09 -8.74
CA LEU A 1054 21.56 0.56 -10.07
C LEU A 1054 23.02 0.13 -10.15
N ALA A 1055 23.33 -0.94 -10.90
CA ALA A 1055 24.67 -1.45 -11.06
C ALA A 1055 25.59 -0.45 -11.79
N ASN A 1056 26.89 -0.46 -11.46
CA ASN A 1056 27.84 0.58 -11.87
C ASN A 1056 28.12 0.58 -13.40
N ASP A 1057 27.79 -0.51 -14.09
CA ASP A 1057 27.93 -0.71 -15.53
C ASP A 1057 26.66 -0.33 -16.33
N VAL A 1058 25.58 0.08 -15.64
CA VAL A 1058 24.33 0.52 -16.28
C VAL A 1058 24.49 1.95 -16.79
N GLY A 1059 24.88 2.09 -18.06
CA GLY A 1059 24.90 3.38 -18.76
C GLY A 1059 23.51 4.02 -18.88
N SER A 1060 23.46 5.26 -19.39
CA SER A 1060 22.22 5.89 -19.83
C SER A 1060 21.66 5.21 -21.08
N PHE A 1061 20.34 5.18 -21.21
CA PHE A 1061 19.64 4.70 -22.41
C PHE A 1061 18.91 5.84 -23.12
N ASP A 1062 19.12 5.95 -24.43
CA ASP A 1062 18.38 6.86 -25.30
C ASP A 1062 17.34 6.05 -26.09
N LEU A 1063 16.07 6.28 -25.78
CA LEU A 1063 14.94 5.57 -26.39
C LEU A 1063 14.77 5.91 -27.88
N SER A 1064 15.30 7.06 -28.32
CA SER A 1064 15.32 7.46 -29.73
C SER A 1064 16.46 6.80 -30.53
N HIS A 1065 17.41 6.16 -29.84
CA HIS A 1065 18.54 5.43 -30.43
C HIS A 1065 18.76 4.07 -29.73
N PRO A 1066 17.80 3.12 -29.82
CA PRO A 1066 17.93 1.79 -29.22
C PRO A 1066 19.04 0.96 -29.87
N ASP A 1067 19.53 -0.07 -29.17
CA ASP A 1067 20.60 -0.93 -29.66
C ASP A 1067 20.13 -1.65 -30.94
N ASP A 1068 21.03 -1.94 -31.89
CA ASP A 1068 20.65 -2.71 -33.09
C ASP A 1068 20.33 -4.16 -32.68
N PRO A 1069 19.11 -4.70 -32.97
CA PRO A 1069 18.77 -6.09 -32.66
C PRO A 1069 19.77 -7.12 -33.21
N LYS A 1070 20.53 -6.75 -34.24
CA LYS A 1070 21.59 -7.58 -34.86
C LYS A 1070 22.90 -7.59 -34.08
N SER A 1071 23.20 -6.54 -33.32
CA SER A 1071 24.35 -6.48 -32.41
C SER A 1071 24.01 -6.93 -30.99
N PHE A 1072 22.73 -6.90 -30.60
CA PHE A 1072 22.28 -7.42 -29.32
C PHE A 1072 22.60 -8.92 -29.19
N HIS A 1073 23.31 -9.28 -28.13
CA HIS A 1073 23.66 -10.66 -27.84
C HIS A 1073 23.36 -11.03 -26.39
N LEU A 1074 22.25 -11.73 -26.19
CA LEU A 1074 21.97 -12.46 -24.96
C LEU A 1074 21.86 -13.95 -25.27
N SER A 1075 22.55 -14.79 -24.49
CA SER A 1075 22.59 -16.22 -24.74
C SER A 1075 21.21 -16.87 -24.50
N PRO A 1076 20.58 -17.53 -25.49
CA PRO A 1076 19.24 -18.07 -25.37
C PRO A 1076 19.24 -19.35 -24.51
N SER A 1077 18.21 -19.51 -23.69
CA SER A 1077 18.01 -20.71 -22.86
C SER A 1077 17.78 -21.95 -23.74
N PRO A 1078 18.25 -23.14 -23.33
CA PRO A 1078 17.92 -24.38 -24.02
C PRO A 1078 16.44 -24.78 -23.87
N MET A 1079 15.72 -24.20 -22.90
CA MET A 1079 14.30 -24.46 -22.68
C MET A 1079 13.47 -23.65 -23.69
N VAL A 1080 12.85 -24.35 -24.64
CA VAL A 1080 12.09 -23.75 -25.74
C VAL A 1080 10.68 -24.34 -25.80
N GLN A 1081 9.65 -23.50 -25.93
CA GLN A 1081 8.26 -23.95 -26.06
C GLN A 1081 7.49 -23.13 -27.11
N VAL A 1082 7.50 -23.61 -28.34
CA VAL A 1082 6.87 -22.94 -29.48
C VAL A 1082 5.39 -23.30 -29.71
N SER A 1083 4.87 -24.34 -29.06
CA SER A 1083 3.49 -24.82 -29.24
C SER A 1083 2.46 -24.14 -28.32
N LYS A 1084 2.89 -23.42 -27.28
CA LYS A 1084 2.02 -22.72 -26.33
C LYS A 1084 2.42 -21.23 -26.23
N LYS A 1085 1.62 -20.35 -26.82
CA LYS A 1085 1.69 -18.89 -26.59
C LYS A 1085 1.38 -18.56 -25.11
N PRO A 1086 1.99 -17.52 -24.50
CA PRO A 1086 1.59 -17.03 -23.18
C PRO A 1086 0.10 -16.69 -23.15
N VAL A 1087 -0.58 -16.99 -22.04
CA VAL A 1087 -1.94 -16.51 -21.82
C VAL A 1087 -1.84 -14.98 -21.71
N GLY A 1088 -2.61 -14.24 -22.51
CA GLY A 1088 -2.34 -12.80 -22.67
C GLY A 1088 -2.88 -12.17 -23.94
N ASN A 1089 -3.47 -12.97 -24.84
CA ASN A 1089 -4.31 -12.54 -25.96
C ASN A 1089 -5.37 -13.60 -26.23
#